data_AF-A0A809PHS9-F1
#
_entry.id   AF-A0A809PHS9-F1
#
_cell.length_a   1.000
_cell.length_b   1.000
_cell.length_c   1.000
_cell.angle_alpha   90.00
_cell.angle_beta   90.00
_cell.angle_gamma   90.00
#
_symmetry.space_group_name_H-M   'P 1'
#
loop_
_entity.id
_entity.type
_entity.pdbx_description
1 polymer ?
#
loop_
_entity_poly.entity_id
_entity_poly.type
_entity_poly.pdbx_seq_one_letter_code
_entity_poly.pdbx_strand_id
1 'polypeptide(L)'
;MSISDPANLFQRVPELRTFSDDPKISRAIESGDTFKVYRSLVLARLFRRLPQHKEVLKELTSERRLFAKPLKGTPSLGTINSVGFSFVGESERDTDGSHIALHAFVILFGIPLVPMGSYVVRSTGDRQWQIYARAPLGIMGWLYTRGLALAMVIMVLTGAAASYQEASTQNLTILNGFDIPVKVKIGEQALVVAAQGRATMTLPVGQLKGEASSDKTGIIDTYDQTLASTDRYNVWNIAGAAPLVENTIIYSKVKPASPEQAGSQTVYCGKRLLEFAGVEYLFTEPPQTKSMSKHQSSVSARQLTIVNQADTPAVMSCLNYAFGHGQEKDMLPALEAYAAIKGWDTRTTDIALFVANGISRAEALRLSRKVLKIHPDNVLLERSVQDLRDDIGEHDVMLKEYAQRASQAADSSSEQYLYASLLSGNEGLQAMKNLAQKFPRDANILRSLTWRKFVHGDSRGAAQDLQQLHKLSPENASYLLDTEIRLLLTQQRPADALKLLDAAINNSKGLERAMLAVEFNEIARQQGIGDPEKYLRSMPDDENDNILDIYRAKAGLPPNKTEHRDLPMVKLALSLRSSPEQTLDLVKHINTIQVRQHLGADQLALLYGEACRVNDKTTKDKLQQMMHMRKADLSAFEQYVRGEQVNLDEMDFETDVLAAAYFIRSRNPQLSAQERQNLRKLAAKTDVLQGIVTTAIKQWQS
;
A
#
# COMPACT_ATOMS: atom_id res chain seq x y z
N MET A 1 -35.32 55.48 58.14
CA MET A 1 -36.13 54.78 57.12
C MET A 1 -36.68 53.52 57.77
N SER A 2 -37.97 53.22 57.62
CA SER A 2 -38.55 51.97 58.15
C SER A 2 -38.15 50.81 57.25
N ILE A 3 -37.46 49.80 57.79
CA ILE A 3 -37.13 48.57 57.05
C ILE A 3 -38.43 47.80 56.76
N SER A 4 -38.57 47.29 55.54
CA SER A 4 -39.69 46.42 55.18
C SER A 4 -39.48 45.02 55.77
N ASP A 5 -40.46 44.51 56.52
CA ASP A 5 -40.42 43.17 57.11
C ASP A 5 -41.61 42.31 56.63
N PRO A 6 -41.54 41.81 55.39
CA PRO A 6 -42.64 41.05 54.79
C PRO A 6 -42.88 39.69 55.45
N ALA A 7 -42.00 39.23 56.34
CA ALA A 7 -42.14 37.98 57.09
C ALA A 7 -42.63 38.18 58.53
N ASN A 8 -42.92 39.42 58.94
CA ASN A 8 -43.30 39.80 60.31
C ASN A 8 -42.30 39.29 61.38
N LEU A 9 -41.02 39.23 61.02
CA LEU A 9 -39.95 38.79 61.92
C LEU A 9 -39.76 39.70 63.13
N PHE A 10 -39.96 41.02 63.02
CA PHE A 10 -39.87 41.95 64.14
C PHE A 10 -40.98 41.77 65.18
N GLN A 11 -42.10 41.16 64.79
CA GLN A 11 -43.16 40.77 65.74
C GLN A 11 -42.78 39.48 66.47
N ARG A 12 -42.13 38.55 65.76
CA ARG A 12 -41.73 37.23 66.28
C ARG A 12 -40.44 37.27 67.10
N VAL A 13 -39.51 38.16 66.75
CA VAL A 13 -38.17 38.31 67.31
C VAL A 13 -37.85 39.82 67.37
N PRO A 14 -38.36 40.56 68.38
CA PRO A 14 -38.17 42.00 68.49
C PRO A 14 -36.70 42.44 68.54
N GLU A 15 -35.81 41.58 69.05
CA GLU A 15 -34.36 41.79 69.18
C GLU A 15 -33.67 41.97 67.82
N LEU A 16 -34.31 41.56 66.71
CA LEU A 16 -33.79 41.81 65.36
C LEU A 16 -33.68 43.30 65.03
N ARG A 17 -34.47 44.16 65.69
CA ARG A 17 -34.43 45.61 65.47
C ARG A 17 -33.05 46.21 65.77
N THR A 18 -32.30 45.61 66.69
CA THR A 18 -30.93 46.02 67.03
C THR A 18 -29.93 45.85 65.88
N PHE A 19 -30.26 45.01 64.87
CA PHE A 19 -29.40 44.73 63.72
C PHE A 19 -29.83 45.41 62.42
N SER A 20 -30.84 46.28 62.51
CA SER A 20 -31.42 47.02 61.38
C SER A 20 -30.39 47.85 60.60
N ASP A 21 -29.35 48.32 61.27
CA ASP A 21 -28.33 49.16 60.66
C ASP A 21 -27.24 48.37 59.90
N ASP A 22 -27.15 47.03 60.04
CA ASP A 22 -26.22 46.22 59.23
C ASP A 22 -26.80 45.99 57.82
N PRO A 23 -26.11 46.43 56.75
CA PRO A 23 -26.66 46.34 55.39
C PRO A 23 -26.96 44.91 54.92
N LYS A 24 -26.24 43.88 55.42
CA LYS A 24 -26.49 42.50 55.01
C LYS A 24 -27.68 41.91 55.76
N ILE A 25 -27.84 42.22 57.04
CA ILE A 25 -28.97 41.77 57.86
C ILE A 25 -30.25 42.50 57.43
N SER A 26 -30.21 43.82 57.22
CA SER A 26 -31.35 44.59 56.69
C SER A 26 -31.86 44.04 55.36
N ARG A 27 -30.97 43.84 54.37
CA ARG A 27 -31.35 43.23 53.08
C ARG A 27 -31.91 41.82 53.23
N ALA A 28 -31.41 41.04 54.18
CA ALA A 28 -31.94 39.70 54.44
C ALA A 28 -33.36 39.76 55.01
N ILE A 29 -33.65 40.72 55.90
CA ILE A 29 -34.98 40.96 56.47
C ILE A 29 -35.95 41.42 55.37
N GLU A 30 -35.55 42.40 54.57
CA GLU A 30 -36.34 42.92 53.43
C GLU A 30 -36.66 41.85 52.39
N SER A 31 -35.81 40.83 52.25
CA SER A 31 -36.07 39.71 51.34
C SER A 31 -37.21 38.79 51.78
N GLY A 32 -37.70 38.89 53.01
CA GLY A 32 -38.71 38.00 53.60
C GLY A 32 -38.25 36.56 53.82
N ASP A 33 -36.98 36.25 53.54
CA ASP A 33 -36.43 34.91 53.72
C ASP A 33 -35.82 34.77 55.12
N THR A 34 -36.61 34.27 56.07
CA THR A 34 -36.19 34.01 57.45
C THR A 34 -34.90 33.17 57.56
N PHE A 35 -34.62 32.28 56.59
CA PHE A 35 -33.40 31.48 56.59
C PHE A 35 -32.18 32.29 56.11
N LYS A 36 -32.37 33.29 55.23
CA LYS A 36 -31.30 34.25 54.89
C LYS A 36 -30.99 35.15 56.07
N VAL A 37 -32.00 35.55 56.85
CA VAL A 37 -31.81 36.33 58.08
C VAL A 37 -30.97 35.53 59.08
N TYR A 38 -31.39 34.30 59.42
CA TYR A 38 -30.62 33.41 60.28
C TYR A 38 -29.18 33.23 59.82
N ARG A 39 -28.96 32.93 58.53
CA ARG A 39 -27.61 32.78 57.96
C ARG A 39 -26.78 34.05 58.09
N SER A 40 -27.38 35.21 57.86
CA SER A 40 -26.68 36.50 57.98
C SER A 40 -26.24 36.77 59.41
N LEU A 41 -27.06 36.42 60.40
CA LEU A 41 -26.72 36.50 61.82
C LEU A 41 -25.62 35.50 62.20
N VAL A 42 -25.72 34.25 61.75
CA VAL A 42 -24.67 33.23 61.99
C VAL A 42 -23.34 33.63 61.37
N LEU A 43 -23.34 34.16 60.15
CA LEU A 43 -22.12 34.66 59.49
C LEU A 43 -21.59 35.92 60.18
N ALA A 44 -22.46 36.83 60.64
CA ALA A 44 -22.04 37.99 61.43
C ALA A 44 -21.36 37.58 62.74
N ARG A 45 -21.88 36.54 63.41
CA ARG A 45 -21.27 35.93 64.59
C ARG A 45 -19.94 35.23 64.26
N LEU A 46 -19.91 34.40 63.22
CA LEU A 46 -18.72 33.64 62.81
C LEU A 46 -17.55 34.57 62.44
N PHE A 47 -17.83 35.64 61.70
CA PHE A 47 -16.84 36.63 61.27
C PHE A 47 -16.69 37.82 62.23
N ARG A 48 -17.31 37.78 63.42
CA ARG A 48 -17.23 38.83 64.46
C ARG A 48 -17.57 40.25 63.96
N ARG A 49 -18.51 40.38 63.01
CA ARG A 49 -18.84 41.66 62.35
C ARG A 49 -19.61 42.65 63.22
N LEU A 50 -20.16 42.22 64.36
CA LEU A 50 -20.97 43.05 65.28
C LEU A 50 -20.62 42.72 66.74
N PRO A 51 -19.41 43.08 67.20
CA PRO A 51 -18.90 42.66 68.51
C PRO A 51 -19.73 43.22 69.67
N GLN A 52 -20.29 44.43 69.52
CA GLN A 52 -21.11 45.11 70.53
C GLN A 52 -22.44 44.40 70.83
N HIS A 53 -22.89 43.49 69.96
CA HIS A 53 -24.14 42.74 70.10
C HIS A 53 -23.88 41.22 70.15
N LYS A 54 -22.69 40.81 70.57
CA LYS A 54 -22.24 39.40 70.55
C LYS A 54 -23.19 38.46 71.32
N GLU A 55 -23.68 38.88 72.48
CA GLU A 55 -24.57 38.04 73.30
C GLU A 55 -25.95 37.89 72.65
N VAL A 56 -26.53 38.99 72.14
CA VAL A 56 -27.80 38.94 71.38
C VAL A 56 -27.66 38.08 70.12
N LEU A 57 -26.55 38.20 69.37
CA LEU A 57 -26.26 37.33 68.23
C LEU A 57 -26.13 35.87 68.65
N LYS A 58 -25.49 35.59 69.79
CA LYS A 58 -25.31 34.23 70.30
C LYS A 58 -26.66 33.58 70.62
N GLU A 59 -27.53 34.32 71.30
CA GLU A 59 -28.88 33.89 71.69
C GLU A 59 -29.78 33.66 70.47
N LEU A 60 -29.85 34.63 69.56
CA LEU A 60 -30.67 34.48 68.34
C LEU A 60 -30.17 33.34 67.44
N THR A 61 -28.85 33.10 67.40
CA THR A 61 -28.30 32.03 66.56
C THR A 61 -28.30 30.66 67.23
N SER A 62 -28.58 30.54 68.54
CA SER A 62 -28.82 29.25 69.20
C SER A 62 -30.24 28.71 68.98
N GLU A 63 -31.20 29.58 68.67
CA GLU A 63 -32.61 29.21 68.51
C GLU A 63 -33.07 29.29 67.05
N ARG A 64 -32.80 28.23 66.27
CA ARG A 64 -33.18 28.14 64.84
C ARG A 64 -34.68 28.15 64.65
N ARG A 65 -35.44 27.71 65.65
CA ARG A 65 -36.91 27.70 65.66
C ARG A 65 -37.51 29.09 65.42
N LEU A 66 -36.86 30.15 65.90
CA LEU A 66 -37.31 31.54 65.70
C LEU A 66 -37.40 31.92 64.22
N PHE A 67 -36.63 31.26 63.37
CA PHE A 67 -36.57 31.50 61.93
C PHE A 67 -37.29 30.43 61.10
N ALA A 68 -38.03 29.53 61.74
CA ALA A 68 -38.74 28.45 61.04
C ALA A 68 -39.86 28.99 60.15
N LYS A 69 -40.08 28.33 59.00
CA LYS A 69 -41.12 28.68 58.02
C LYS A 69 -42.27 27.67 58.06
N PRO A 70 -43.50 28.10 57.72
CA PRO A 70 -44.61 27.17 57.50
C PRO A 70 -44.26 26.18 56.39
N LEU A 71 -44.77 24.95 56.51
CA LEU A 71 -44.56 23.90 55.54
C LEU A 71 -45.29 24.24 54.23
N LYS A 72 -44.59 24.15 53.10
CA LYS A 72 -45.17 24.24 51.76
C LYS A 72 -45.50 22.86 51.15
N GLY A 73 -45.39 21.81 51.97
CA GLY A 73 -45.54 20.40 51.59
C GLY A 73 -44.85 19.50 52.62
N THR A 74 -45.22 18.22 52.66
CA THR A 74 -44.58 17.21 53.53
C THR A 74 -43.30 16.68 52.88
N PRO A 75 -42.19 16.56 53.62
CA PRO A 75 -40.98 15.92 53.10
C PRO A 75 -41.23 14.43 52.86
N SER A 76 -40.58 13.89 51.82
CA SER A 76 -40.63 12.46 51.51
C SER A 76 -39.95 11.64 52.62
N LEU A 77 -40.63 10.62 53.11
CA LEU A 77 -40.09 9.69 54.09
C LEU A 77 -40.30 8.27 53.56
N GLY A 78 -39.28 7.44 53.68
CA GLY A 78 -39.34 6.06 53.21
C GLY A 78 -37.95 5.50 52.96
N THR A 79 -37.71 4.29 53.43
CA THR A 79 -36.45 3.56 53.23
C THR A 79 -36.75 2.14 52.76
N ILE A 80 -36.06 1.69 51.72
CA ILE A 80 -36.08 0.30 51.24
C ILE A 80 -34.69 -0.26 51.53
N ASN A 81 -34.61 -1.38 52.26
CA ASN A 81 -33.32 -1.98 52.66
C ASN A 81 -32.34 -0.97 53.26
N SER A 82 -32.85 -0.06 54.10
CA SER A 82 -32.07 0.96 54.82
C SER A 82 -31.41 2.04 53.96
N VAL A 83 -31.86 2.17 52.71
CA VAL A 83 -31.52 3.26 51.79
C VAL A 83 -32.79 4.05 51.49
N GLY A 84 -32.76 5.37 51.67
CA GLY A 84 -33.90 6.24 51.36
C GLY A 84 -33.88 7.55 52.13
N PHE A 85 -35.05 8.15 52.37
CA PHE A 85 -35.17 9.44 53.05
C PHE A 85 -35.71 9.27 54.46
N SER A 86 -35.01 9.87 55.43
CA SER A 86 -35.42 9.85 56.83
C SER A 86 -34.98 11.10 57.59
N PHE A 87 -35.45 11.20 58.83
CA PHE A 87 -34.98 12.19 59.80
C PHE A 87 -33.86 11.60 60.65
N VAL A 88 -32.79 12.38 60.85
CA VAL A 88 -31.60 11.99 61.60
C VAL A 88 -31.23 13.07 62.61
N GLY A 89 -30.90 12.63 63.83
CA GLY A 89 -30.44 13.48 64.92
C GLY A 89 -31.55 14.32 65.55
N GLU A 90 -31.30 14.74 66.79
CA GLU A 90 -32.18 15.64 67.54
C GLU A 90 -31.39 16.87 67.98
N SER A 91 -31.95 18.06 67.78
CA SER A 91 -31.36 19.33 68.23
C SER A 91 -32.45 20.29 68.68
N GLU A 92 -32.16 21.20 69.62
CA GLU A 92 -33.12 22.19 70.13
C GLU A 92 -34.44 21.54 70.57
N ARG A 93 -34.36 20.57 71.50
CA ARG A 93 -35.53 19.86 72.03
C ARG A 93 -36.30 20.77 72.99
N ASP A 94 -37.61 20.78 72.85
CA ASP A 94 -38.54 21.59 73.63
C ASP A 94 -39.31 20.70 74.62
N THR A 95 -39.95 21.33 75.60
CA THR A 95 -40.65 20.66 76.71
C THR A 95 -41.82 19.78 76.25
N ASP A 96 -42.40 20.06 75.08
CA ASP A 96 -43.47 19.28 74.45
C ASP A 96 -42.98 18.05 73.67
N GLY A 97 -41.65 17.82 73.66
CA GLY A 97 -40.99 16.73 72.94
C GLY A 97 -40.71 17.00 71.47
N SER A 98 -41.09 18.18 70.93
CA SER A 98 -40.66 18.60 69.60
C SER A 98 -39.15 18.89 69.58
N HIS A 99 -38.49 18.64 68.46
CA HIS A 99 -37.07 18.95 68.23
C HIS A 99 -36.81 19.25 66.75
N ILE A 100 -35.66 19.83 66.42
CA ILE A 100 -35.20 19.97 65.04
C ILE A 100 -34.42 18.71 64.64
N ALA A 101 -34.89 18.04 63.59
CA ALA A 101 -34.22 16.90 62.97
C ALA A 101 -33.75 17.25 61.55
N LEU A 102 -32.67 16.59 61.11
CA LEU A 102 -32.15 16.71 59.74
C LEU A 102 -32.89 15.73 58.83
N HIS A 103 -33.59 16.22 57.82
CA HIS A 103 -34.08 15.42 56.72
C HIS A 103 -32.94 15.17 55.73
N ALA A 104 -32.59 13.92 55.51
CA ALA A 104 -31.51 13.54 54.63
C ALA A 104 -31.83 12.26 53.84
N PHE A 105 -31.18 12.10 52.70
CA PHE A 105 -31.00 10.78 52.12
C PHE A 105 -29.99 10.01 52.97
N VAL A 106 -30.40 8.87 53.49
CA VAL A 106 -29.65 8.02 54.42
C VAL A 106 -29.31 6.68 53.81
N ILE A 107 -28.16 6.15 54.21
CA ILE A 107 -27.77 4.75 53.98
C ILE A 107 -27.48 4.09 55.34
N LEU A 108 -27.42 2.75 55.37
CA LEU A 108 -26.95 1.97 56.52
C LEU A 108 -27.61 2.38 57.86
N PHE A 109 -28.94 2.48 57.86
CA PHE A 109 -29.74 2.73 59.07
C PHE A 109 -29.44 4.07 59.78
N GLY A 110 -29.14 5.14 59.02
CA GLY A 110 -29.18 6.51 59.56
C GLY A 110 -27.95 7.36 59.32
N ILE A 111 -27.00 6.93 58.48
CA ILE A 111 -25.86 7.76 58.07
C ILE A 111 -26.37 8.79 57.03
N PRO A 112 -26.36 10.10 57.33
CA PRO A 112 -26.89 11.13 56.43
C PRO A 112 -25.88 11.45 55.32
N LEU A 113 -26.22 11.11 54.08
CA LEU A 113 -25.36 11.29 52.91
C LEU A 113 -25.63 12.64 52.21
N VAL A 114 -26.91 12.95 51.99
CA VAL A 114 -27.35 14.19 51.35
C VAL A 114 -28.39 14.89 52.23
N PRO A 115 -28.04 15.97 52.95
CA PRO A 115 -28.99 16.75 53.73
C PRO A 115 -29.92 17.55 52.81
N MET A 116 -31.22 17.33 52.97
CA MET A 116 -32.29 17.96 52.18
C MET A 116 -32.89 19.18 52.89
N GLY A 117 -32.86 19.18 54.22
CA GLY A 117 -33.33 20.29 55.04
C GLY A 117 -33.40 19.92 56.51
N SER A 118 -33.74 20.89 57.34
CA SER A 118 -34.05 20.66 58.76
C SER A 118 -35.49 21.01 59.04
N TYR A 119 -36.13 20.25 59.93
CA TYR A 119 -37.54 20.39 60.23
C TYR A 119 -37.77 20.29 61.72
N VAL A 120 -38.72 21.09 62.23
CA VAL A 120 -39.26 20.94 63.58
C VAL A 120 -40.24 19.78 63.53
N VAL A 121 -39.92 18.71 64.25
CA VAL A 121 -40.65 17.44 64.24
C VAL A 121 -40.87 16.94 65.66
N ARG A 122 -41.82 16.03 65.83
CA ARG A 122 -42.01 15.22 67.03
C ARG A 122 -42.16 13.77 66.60
N SER A 123 -41.40 12.87 67.20
CA SER A 123 -41.56 11.43 66.97
C SER A 123 -42.85 10.95 67.64
N THR A 124 -43.70 10.25 66.89
CA THR A 124 -44.99 9.69 67.38
C THR A 124 -44.97 8.16 67.46
N GLY A 125 -43.82 7.54 67.22
CA GLY A 125 -43.62 6.09 67.18
C GLY A 125 -42.42 5.70 66.31
N ASP A 126 -42.16 4.40 66.15
CA ASP A 126 -41.08 3.91 65.30
C ASP A 126 -41.25 4.39 63.85
N ARG A 127 -40.35 5.30 63.45
CA ARG A 127 -40.31 5.93 62.11
C ARG A 127 -41.56 6.74 61.73
N GLN A 128 -42.39 7.14 62.70
CA GLN A 128 -43.51 8.06 62.49
C GLN A 128 -43.19 9.44 63.06
N TRP A 129 -43.46 10.47 62.25
CA TRP A 129 -43.06 11.84 62.55
C TRP A 129 -44.22 12.80 62.32
N GLN A 130 -44.52 13.61 63.34
CA GLN A 130 -45.35 14.79 63.18
C GLN A 130 -44.45 15.98 62.84
N ILE A 131 -44.73 16.69 61.75
CA ILE A 131 -43.87 17.75 61.20
C ILE A 131 -44.60 19.08 61.33
N TYR A 132 -43.98 20.05 62.00
CA TYR A 132 -44.62 21.33 62.33
C TYR A 132 -44.15 22.46 61.41
N ALA A 133 -42.85 22.56 61.16
CA ALA A 133 -42.27 23.67 60.41
C ALA A 133 -40.93 23.26 59.77
N ARG A 134 -40.50 24.00 58.75
CA ARG A 134 -39.14 23.88 58.22
C ARG A 134 -38.22 24.84 58.97
N ALA A 135 -37.13 24.33 59.54
CA ALA A 135 -36.11 25.13 60.22
C ALA A 135 -34.92 25.42 59.29
N PRO A 136 -34.14 26.49 59.52
CA PRO A 136 -32.90 26.72 58.79
C PRO A 136 -31.86 25.63 59.11
N LEU A 137 -31.08 25.22 58.10
CA LEU A 137 -29.94 24.33 58.34
C LEU A 137 -28.88 25.05 59.19
N GLY A 138 -28.21 24.31 60.08
CA GLY A 138 -27.01 24.80 60.75
C GLY A 138 -25.91 25.13 59.73
N ILE A 139 -24.93 25.96 60.12
CA ILE A 139 -23.88 26.43 59.20
C ILE A 139 -23.11 25.28 58.55
N MET A 140 -22.79 24.23 59.30
CA MET A 140 -22.08 23.05 58.78
C MET A 140 -22.94 22.26 57.79
N GLY A 141 -24.23 22.07 58.08
CA GLY A 141 -25.16 21.42 57.14
C GLY A 141 -25.34 22.23 55.86
N TRP A 142 -25.41 23.56 55.97
CA TRP A 142 -25.47 24.45 54.81
C TRP A 142 -24.17 24.41 53.98
N LEU A 143 -23.00 24.50 54.60
CA LEU A 143 -21.71 24.37 53.92
C LEU A 143 -21.57 23.01 53.23
N TYR A 144 -21.98 21.93 53.90
CA TYR A 144 -21.97 20.58 53.33
C TYR A 144 -22.84 20.48 52.07
N THR A 145 -24.09 21.01 52.09
CA THR A 145 -24.93 21.02 50.87
C THR A 145 -24.31 21.79 49.71
N ARG A 146 -23.55 22.85 49.98
CA ARG A 146 -22.85 23.64 48.95
C ARG A 146 -21.59 22.95 48.45
N GLY A 147 -20.84 22.30 49.34
CA GLY A 147 -19.71 21.46 48.97
C GLY A 147 -20.12 20.30 48.07
N LEU A 148 -21.23 19.63 48.39
CA LEU A 148 -21.75 18.53 47.57
C LEU A 148 -22.25 19.01 46.20
N ALA A 149 -22.91 20.17 46.13
CA ALA A 149 -23.29 20.78 44.87
C ALA A 149 -22.07 21.15 44.00
N LEU A 150 -21.03 21.72 44.62
CA LEU A 150 -19.78 22.05 43.92
C LEU A 150 -19.08 20.79 43.41
N ALA A 151 -19.02 19.73 44.21
CA ALA A 151 -18.42 18.45 43.82
C ALA A 151 -19.13 17.83 42.61
N MET A 152 -20.47 17.87 42.55
CA MET A 152 -21.22 17.41 41.38
C MET A 152 -20.93 18.24 40.13
N VAL A 153 -20.86 19.57 40.25
CA VAL A 153 -20.51 20.43 39.11
C VAL A 153 -19.11 20.12 38.61
N ILE A 154 -18.13 19.96 39.51
CA ILE A 154 -16.76 19.57 39.14
C ILE A 154 -16.77 18.23 38.42
N MET A 155 -17.46 17.22 38.95
CA MET A 155 -17.54 15.88 38.35
C MET A 155 -18.12 15.93 36.92
N VAL A 156 -19.21 16.67 36.71
CA VAL A 156 -19.81 16.85 35.38
C VAL A 156 -18.85 17.55 34.43
N LEU A 157 -18.19 18.62 34.89
CA LEU A 157 -17.22 19.36 34.06
C LEU A 157 -16.00 18.49 33.69
N THR A 158 -15.46 17.72 34.65
CA THR A 158 -14.37 16.78 34.37
C THR A 158 -14.79 15.66 33.43
N GLY A 159 -16.00 15.12 33.59
CA GLY A 159 -16.54 14.12 32.69
C GLY A 159 -16.71 14.67 31.27
N ALA A 160 -17.28 15.87 31.14
CA ALA A 160 -17.45 16.54 29.85
C ALA A 160 -16.09 16.85 29.18
N ALA A 161 -15.09 17.30 29.96
CA ALA A 161 -13.75 17.58 29.45
C ALA A 161 -13.05 16.30 28.96
N ALA A 162 -13.13 15.21 29.73
CA ALA A 162 -12.56 13.91 29.36
C ALA A 162 -13.21 13.36 28.08
N SER A 163 -14.54 13.37 28.00
CA SER A 163 -15.26 12.94 26.79
C SER A 163 -14.98 13.82 25.57
N TYR A 164 -14.78 15.13 25.75
CA TYR A 164 -14.40 16.02 24.66
C TYR A 164 -12.98 15.73 24.13
N GLN A 165 -12.03 15.43 25.02
CA GLN A 165 -10.68 15.04 24.62
C GLN A 165 -10.67 13.70 23.85
N GLU A 166 -11.44 12.70 24.31
CA GLU A 166 -11.59 11.44 23.57
C GLU A 166 -12.24 11.64 22.21
N ALA A 167 -13.27 12.49 22.10
CA ALA A 167 -13.95 12.74 20.83
C ALA A 167 -13.11 13.54 19.80
N SER A 168 -12.11 14.30 20.27
CA SER A 168 -11.32 15.22 19.45
C SER A 168 -10.00 14.64 18.93
N THR A 169 -9.65 13.42 19.32
CA THR A 169 -8.42 12.76 18.89
C THR A 169 -8.66 11.35 18.37
N GLN A 170 -7.78 10.85 17.52
CA GLN A 170 -7.83 9.50 16.96
C GLN A 170 -6.42 8.94 16.79
N ASN A 171 -6.28 7.63 17.01
CA ASN A 171 -5.01 6.93 16.80
C ASN A 171 -4.80 6.58 15.32
N LEU A 172 -3.65 6.97 14.80
CA LEU A 172 -3.13 6.55 13.50
C LEU A 172 -1.98 5.57 13.71
N THR A 173 -2.12 4.34 13.21
CA THR A 173 -1.00 3.40 13.16
C THR A 173 -0.18 3.66 11.90
N ILE A 174 1.12 3.77 12.05
CA ILE A 174 2.05 4.02 10.95
C ILE A 174 2.93 2.79 10.77
N LEU A 175 3.02 2.27 9.56
CA LEU A 175 3.81 1.08 9.22
C LEU A 175 4.97 1.45 8.31
N ASN A 176 6.15 0.91 8.61
CA ASN A 176 7.34 1.05 7.79
C ASN A 176 7.74 -0.32 7.24
N GLY A 177 7.65 -0.51 5.92
CA GLY A 177 8.07 -1.74 5.24
C GLY A 177 9.52 -1.75 4.75
N PHE A 178 10.27 -0.67 4.99
CA PHE A 178 11.65 -0.53 4.53
C PHE A 178 12.65 -1.08 5.56
N ASP A 179 13.85 -1.39 5.08
CA ASP A 179 14.96 -1.90 5.88
C ASP A 179 15.76 -0.81 6.61
N ILE A 180 15.23 0.42 6.63
CA ILE A 180 15.78 1.56 7.36
C ILE A 180 14.70 2.24 8.23
N PRO A 181 15.07 2.93 9.31
CA PRO A 181 14.13 3.78 10.04
C PRO A 181 13.62 4.94 9.18
N VAL A 182 12.37 5.35 9.39
CA VAL A 182 11.73 6.45 8.67
C VAL A 182 11.22 7.49 9.65
N LYS A 183 11.54 8.77 9.41
CA LYS A 183 11.06 9.92 10.17
C LYS A 183 9.68 10.31 9.66
N VAL A 184 8.70 10.38 10.55
CA VAL A 184 7.32 10.74 10.22
C VAL A 184 6.94 11.99 10.96
N LYS A 185 6.41 12.98 10.24
CA LYS A 185 5.89 14.23 10.80
C LYS A 185 4.46 14.44 10.32
N ILE A 186 3.53 14.65 11.25
CA ILE A 186 2.11 14.93 10.94
C ILE A 186 1.67 16.10 11.82
N GLY A 187 1.30 17.22 11.19
CA GLY A 187 1.08 18.48 11.90
C GLY A 187 2.33 18.89 12.72
N GLU A 188 2.15 19.06 14.03
CA GLU A 188 3.22 19.42 14.96
C GLU A 188 3.94 18.20 15.58
N GLN A 189 3.40 16.99 15.39
CA GLN A 189 3.96 15.78 15.97
C GLN A 189 4.97 15.13 15.02
N ALA A 190 6.04 14.56 15.59
CA ALA A 190 7.02 13.78 14.85
C ALA A 190 7.47 12.56 15.64
N LEU A 191 7.73 11.47 14.94
CA LEU A 191 8.30 10.24 15.50
C LEU A 191 9.20 9.54 14.49
N VAL A 192 9.97 8.56 14.95
CA VAL A 192 10.74 7.66 14.09
C VAL A 192 10.10 6.28 14.14
N VAL A 193 9.74 5.75 12.97
CA VAL A 193 9.29 4.36 12.83
C VAL A 193 10.50 3.49 12.53
N ALA A 194 10.75 2.48 13.36
CA ALA A 194 11.87 1.55 13.16
C ALA A 194 11.79 0.82 11.81
N ALA A 195 12.92 0.33 11.32
CA ALA A 195 12.98 -0.51 10.12
C ALA A 195 12.05 -1.73 10.26
N GLN A 196 11.26 -2.01 9.23
CA GLN A 196 10.25 -3.09 9.21
C GLN A 196 9.27 -3.06 10.40
N GLY A 197 9.10 -1.89 11.02
CA GLY A 197 8.41 -1.69 12.29
C GLY A 197 7.09 -0.93 12.18
N ARG A 198 6.51 -0.63 13.34
CA ARG A 198 5.29 0.17 13.46
C ARG A 198 5.38 1.17 14.60
N ALA A 199 4.62 2.25 14.50
CA ALA A 199 4.38 3.20 15.58
C ALA A 199 2.92 3.63 15.59
N THR A 200 2.46 4.21 16.69
CA THR A 200 1.11 4.77 16.80
C THR A 200 1.23 6.23 17.23
N MET A 201 0.46 7.10 16.58
CA MET A 201 0.40 8.53 16.84
C MET A 201 -1.04 8.93 17.17
N THR A 202 -1.25 9.68 18.25
CA THR A 202 -2.56 10.20 18.63
C THR A 202 -2.71 11.61 18.09
N LEU A 203 -3.60 11.80 17.13
CA LEU A 203 -3.72 13.01 16.32
C LEU A 203 -5.10 13.65 16.49
N PRO A 204 -5.22 14.97 16.34
CA PRO A 204 -6.53 15.61 16.35
C PRO A 204 -7.37 15.18 15.14
N VAL A 205 -8.67 15.04 15.35
CA VAL A 205 -9.66 14.78 14.29
C VAL A 205 -9.72 15.98 13.34
N GLY A 206 -9.79 15.72 12.03
CA GLY A 206 -9.84 16.74 10.98
C GLY A 206 -8.85 16.48 9.84
N GLN A 207 -8.68 17.48 8.96
CA GLN A 207 -7.72 17.41 7.86
C GLN A 207 -6.30 17.49 8.41
N LEU A 208 -5.48 16.49 8.09
CA LEU A 208 -4.09 16.42 8.53
C LEU A 208 -3.18 16.25 7.33
N LYS A 209 -2.05 16.97 7.39
CA LYS A 209 -0.94 16.83 6.45
C LYS A 209 0.29 16.32 7.16
N GLY A 210 0.99 15.43 6.49
CA GLY A 210 2.21 14.84 7.00
C GLY A 210 3.11 14.31 5.90
N GLU A 211 4.30 13.93 6.31
CA GLU A 211 5.37 13.43 5.46
C GLU A 211 6.16 12.35 6.18
N ALA A 212 6.56 11.35 5.41
CA ALA A 212 7.51 10.33 5.81
C ALA A 212 8.80 10.60 5.04
N SER A 213 9.94 10.62 5.73
CA SER A 213 11.23 10.97 5.16
C SER A 213 12.35 10.05 5.65
N SER A 214 13.36 9.89 4.79
CA SER A 214 14.61 9.22 5.10
C SER A 214 15.74 10.24 5.07
N ASP A 215 16.71 10.09 5.99
CA ASP A 215 17.88 10.98 6.06
C ASP A 215 18.71 10.97 4.77
N LYS A 216 18.61 9.91 3.97
CA LYS A 216 19.33 9.80 2.69
C LYS A 216 18.66 10.54 1.54
N THR A 217 17.32 10.60 1.52
CA THR A 217 16.56 10.99 0.31
C THR A 217 15.53 12.07 0.50
N GLY A 218 15.31 12.51 1.74
CA GLY A 218 14.21 13.41 2.07
C GLY A 218 12.88 12.67 2.04
N ILE A 219 11.83 13.32 1.53
CA ILE A 219 10.45 12.83 1.57
C ILE A 219 10.28 11.61 0.66
N ILE A 220 9.77 10.52 1.21
CA ILE A 220 9.49 9.24 0.51
C ILE A 220 7.99 8.93 0.43
N ASP A 221 7.17 9.53 1.30
CA ASP A 221 5.71 9.43 1.22
C ASP A 221 5.07 10.67 1.86
N THR A 222 3.85 11.00 1.43
CA THR A 222 3.04 12.09 1.99
C THR A 222 1.71 11.59 2.50
N TYR A 223 1.18 12.27 3.51
CA TYR A 223 -0.12 12.03 4.12
C TYR A 223 -0.96 13.30 3.96
N ASP A 224 -2.14 13.21 3.37
CA ASP A 224 -3.08 14.33 3.26
C ASP A 224 -4.50 13.77 3.33
N GLN A 225 -5.03 13.58 4.54
CA GLN A 225 -6.30 12.88 4.79
C GLN A 225 -7.10 13.52 5.93
N THR A 226 -8.42 13.32 5.89
CA THR A 226 -9.32 13.66 6.99
C THR A 226 -9.39 12.50 7.96
N LEU A 227 -8.86 12.68 9.17
CA LEU A 227 -9.01 11.71 10.24
C LEU A 227 -10.35 11.95 10.94
N ALA A 228 -11.32 11.05 10.77
CA ALA A 228 -12.63 11.17 11.39
C ALA A 228 -12.64 10.55 12.81
N SER A 229 -13.43 11.13 13.71
CA SER A 229 -13.73 10.55 15.02
C SER A 229 -14.60 9.31 14.80
N THR A 230 -13.98 8.13 14.84
CA THR A 230 -14.63 6.84 14.53
C THR A 230 -14.10 5.75 15.43
N ASP A 231 -14.83 4.65 15.55
CA ASP A 231 -14.38 3.40 16.18
C ASP A 231 -13.44 2.57 15.27
N ARG A 232 -13.00 3.15 14.15
CA ARG A 232 -12.19 2.47 13.13
C ARG A 232 -10.70 2.67 13.37
N TYR A 233 -9.93 1.64 13.08
CA TYR A 233 -8.48 1.70 13.08
C TYR A 233 -7.97 2.29 11.78
N ASN A 234 -7.24 3.41 11.88
CA ASN A 234 -6.60 4.06 10.75
C ASN A 234 -5.15 3.60 10.64
N VAL A 235 -4.75 3.21 9.43
CA VAL A 235 -3.39 2.76 9.14
C VAL A 235 -2.82 3.56 7.97
N TRP A 236 -1.65 4.17 8.20
CA TRP A 236 -0.79 4.69 7.16
C TRP A 236 0.39 3.73 6.95
N ASN A 237 0.33 2.95 5.88
CA ASN A 237 1.42 2.12 5.40
C ASN A 237 2.31 2.95 4.48
N ILE A 238 3.50 3.35 4.95
CA ILE A 238 4.38 4.27 4.24
C ILE A 238 4.72 3.70 2.86
N ALA A 239 4.33 4.44 1.82
CA ALA A 239 4.38 4.10 0.40
C ALA A 239 3.67 2.77 0.02
N GLY A 240 2.94 2.12 0.93
CA GLY A 240 2.36 0.79 0.75
C GLY A 240 3.38 -0.35 0.91
N ALA A 241 4.52 -0.09 1.55
CA ALA A 241 5.66 -1.01 1.56
C ALA A 241 5.54 -2.19 2.52
N ALA A 242 4.68 -2.12 3.55
CA ALA A 242 4.55 -3.18 4.54
C ALA A 242 3.47 -4.21 4.15
N PRO A 243 3.71 -5.53 4.36
CA PRO A 243 2.75 -6.60 4.18
C PRO A 243 1.77 -6.65 5.35
N LEU A 244 0.85 -5.67 5.39
CA LEU A 244 -0.27 -5.66 6.32
C LEU A 244 -1.25 -6.75 5.90
N VAL A 245 -1.61 -7.60 6.86
CA VAL A 245 -2.48 -8.74 6.65
C VAL A 245 -3.68 -8.65 7.57
N GLU A 246 -4.87 -8.80 7.00
CA GLU A 246 -6.10 -9.08 7.72
C GLU A 246 -6.43 -10.56 7.67
N ASN A 247 -6.55 -11.18 8.85
CA ASN A 247 -7.00 -12.56 8.99
C ASN A 247 -8.41 -12.58 9.58
N THR A 248 -9.31 -13.34 8.97
CA THR A 248 -10.57 -13.78 9.57
C THR A 248 -10.36 -15.14 10.20
N ILE A 249 -10.35 -15.20 11.53
CA ILE A 249 -10.15 -16.42 12.30
C ILE A 249 -11.51 -17.00 12.66
N ILE A 250 -11.74 -18.28 12.38
CA ILE A 250 -12.99 -18.97 12.71
C ILE A 250 -12.71 -19.97 13.84
N TYR A 251 -13.32 -19.72 15.00
CA TYR A 251 -13.32 -20.66 16.12
C TYR A 251 -14.54 -21.58 15.99
N SER A 252 -14.33 -22.90 15.96
CA SER A 252 -15.38 -23.91 15.82
C SER A 252 -15.34 -24.92 16.98
N LYS A 253 -16.52 -25.38 17.41
CA LYS A 253 -16.64 -26.51 18.34
C LYS A 253 -16.37 -27.87 17.69
N VAL A 254 -16.48 -27.95 16.36
CA VAL A 254 -16.30 -29.19 15.59
C VAL A 254 -14.87 -29.23 15.06
N LYS A 255 -14.15 -30.32 15.35
CA LYS A 255 -12.80 -30.59 14.83
C LYS A 255 -12.79 -31.91 14.05
N PRO A 256 -12.16 -31.99 12.86
CA PRO A 256 -11.51 -30.89 12.13
C PRO A 256 -12.53 -29.89 11.56
N ALA A 257 -12.10 -28.65 11.33
CA ALA A 257 -12.93 -27.64 10.69
C ALA A 257 -13.24 -28.05 9.23
N SER A 258 -14.45 -27.76 8.74
CA SER A 258 -14.76 -27.97 7.33
C SER A 258 -13.98 -26.96 6.45
N PRO A 259 -13.77 -27.24 5.15
CA PRO A 259 -13.13 -26.28 4.23
C PRO A 259 -13.85 -24.91 4.19
N GLU A 260 -15.16 -24.89 4.38
CA GLU A 260 -15.99 -23.68 4.47
C GLU A 260 -15.76 -22.89 5.77
N GLN A 261 -15.09 -23.49 6.76
CA GLN A 261 -14.66 -22.88 8.03
C GLN A 261 -13.17 -22.53 8.02
N ALA A 262 -12.48 -22.67 6.89
CA ALA A 262 -11.15 -22.13 6.72
C ALA A 262 -11.24 -20.60 6.76
N GLY A 263 -10.47 -19.98 7.66
CA GLY A 263 -10.38 -18.52 7.73
C GLY A 263 -9.95 -17.90 6.39
N SER A 264 -10.24 -16.61 6.20
CA SER A 264 -9.77 -15.85 5.04
C SER A 264 -8.56 -15.00 5.40
N GLN A 265 -7.66 -14.79 4.44
CA GLN A 265 -6.55 -13.86 4.57
C GLN A 265 -6.61 -12.83 3.46
N THR A 266 -6.39 -11.56 3.79
CA THR A 266 -6.29 -10.47 2.81
C THR A 266 -5.02 -9.67 3.09
N VAL A 267 -4.17 -9.52 2.07
CA VAL A 267 -2.92 -8.78 2.17
C VAL A 267 -3.06 -7.44 1.45
N TYR A 268 -2.60 -6.37 2.09
CA TYR A 268 -2.75 -4.98 1.63
C TYR A 268 -1.44 -4.36 1.12
N CYS A 269 -0.63 -5.16 0.41
CA CYS A 269 0.57 -4.66 -0.24
C CYS A 269 0.25 -3.55 -1.26
N GLY A 270 1.06 -2.50 -1.29
CA GLY A 270 0.87 -1.33 -2.15
C GLY A 270 -0.25 -0.38 -1.70
N LYS A 271 -1.06 -0.75 -0.70
CA LYS A 271 -2.10 0.13 -0.15
C LYS A 271 -1.51 1.02 0.93
N ARG A 272 -1.57 2.33 0.71
CA ARG A 272 -1.00 3.36 1.61
C ARG A 272 -1.89 3.70 2.79
N LEU A 273 -3.19 3.84 2.58
CA LEU A 273 -4.14 4.35 3.57
C LEU A 273 -5.30 3.39 3.69
N LEU A 274 -5.55 2.91 4.91
CA LEU A 274 -6.49 1.83 5.17
C LEU A 274 -7.27 2.11 6.46
N GLU A 275 -8.55 1.75 6.44
CA GLU A 275 -9.45 1.90 7.59
C GLU A 275 -10.17 0.59 7.90
N PHE A 276 -10.04 0.10 9.13
CA PHE A 276 -10.60 -1.18 9.55
C PHE A 276 -11.62 -1.01 10.67
N ALA A 277 -12.73 -1.75 10.59
CA ALA A 277 -13.75 -1.81 11.64
C ALA A 277 -13.79 -3.22 12.25
N GLY A 278 -14.11 -3.33 13.54
CA GLY A 278 -14.33 -4.62 14.19
C GLY A 278 -13.09 -5.52 14.24
N VAL A 279 -11.89 -4.94 14.34
CA VAL A 279 -10.65 -5.71 14.58
C VAL A 279 -10.55 -6.00 16.07
N GLU A 280 -10.55 -7.28 16.42
CA GLU A 280 -10.45 -7.74 17.80
C GLU A 280 -8.99 -7.87 18.26
N TYR A 281 -8.10 -8.29 17.35
CA TYR A 281 -6.69 -8.52 17.62
C TYR A 281 -5.82 -7.62 16.75
N LEU A 282 -5.48 -6.44 17.27
CA LEU A 282 -4.65 -5.46 16.57
C LEU A 282 -3.16 -5.72 16.87
N PHE A 283 -2.42 -6.26 15.89
CA PHE A 283 -0.99 -6.59 15.98
C PHE A 283 -0.61 -7.44 17.20
N THR A 284 -1.51 -8.35 17.58
CA THR A 284 -1.36 -9.29 18.69
C THR A 284 -1.78 -10.68 18.23
N GLU A 285 -1.20 -11.71 18.84
CA GLU A 285 -1.60 -13.09 18.53
C GLU A 285 -2.99 -13.38 19.11
N PRO A 286 -3.92 -13.92 18.30
CA PRO A 286 -5.21 -14.36 18.78
C PRO A 286 -5.04 -15.59 19.69
N PRO A 287 -5.91 -15.77 20.70
CA PRO A 287 -5.91 -16.98 21.50
C PRO A 287 -6.24 -18.20 20.62
N GLN A 288 -5.78 -19.38 21.03
CA GLN A 288 -6.07 -20.63 20.31
C GLN A 288 -7.55 -21.07 20.43
N THR A 289 -8.26 -20.54 21.44
CA THR A 289 -9.67 -20.87 21.71
C THR A 289 -10.43 -19.63 22.17
N LYS A 290 -11.70 -19.50 21.78
CA LYS A 290 -12.62 -18.44 22.22
C LYS A 290 -13.84 -19.06 22.91
N SER A 291 -14.32 -18.43 23.98
CA SER A 291 -15.54 -18.90 24.67
C SER A 291 -16.76 -18.71 23.78
N MET A 292 -17.64 -19.72 23.74
CA MET A 292 -18.81 -19.74 22.84
C MET A 292 -20.06 -20.11 23.63
N SER A 293 -21.18 -19.43 23.33
CA SER A 293 -22.48 -19.76 23.94
C SER A 293 -22.94 -21.17 23.55
N LYS A 294 -23.87 -21.76 24.31
CA LYS A 294 -24.39 -23.12 24.03
C LYS A 294 -24.99 -23.25 22.62
N HIS A 295 -25.53 -22.18 22.06
CA HIS A 295 -26.20 -22.15 20.76
C HIS A 295 -25.29 -21.77 19.58
N GLN A 296 -24.04 -21.36 19.81
CA GLN A 296 -23.09 -21.06 18.74
C GLN A 296 -22.21 -22.27 18.41
N SER A 297 -22.17 -22.63 17.13
CA SER A 297 -21.31 -23.68 16.58
C SER A 297 -19.97 -23.14 16.05
N SER A 298 -19.95 -21.86 15.60
CA SER A 298 -18.76 -21.11 15.20
C SER A 298 -18.83 -19.64 15.64
N VAL A 299 -17.68 -18.99 15.80
CA VAL A 299 -17.56 -17.54 15.99
C VAL A 299 -16.33 -17.04 15.23
N SER A 300 -16.47 -15.93 14.51
CA SER A 300 -15.35 -15.30 13.81
C SER A 300 -14.70 -14.21 14.66
N ALA A 301 -13.43 -13.94 14.38
CA ALA A 301 -12.68 -12.80 14.88
C ALA A 301 -11.80 -12.24 13.76
N ARG A 302 -11.54 -10.93 13.79
CA ARG A 302 -10.63 -10.27 12.85
C ARG A 302 -9.32 -9.90 13.55
N GLN A 303 -8.21 -10.22 12.90
CA GLN A 303 -6.87 -9.84 13.33
C GLN A 303 -6.20 -9.01 12.24
N LEU A 304 -5.51 -7.94 12.65
CA LEU A 304 -4.53 -7.27 11.81
C LEU A 304 -3.12 -7.63 12.28
N THR A 305 -2.26 -8.02 11.35
CA THR A 305 -0.86 -8.37 11.64
C THR A 305 0.07 -7.93 10.50
N ILE A 306 1.38 -8.00 10.72
CA ILE A 306 2.41 -7.70 9.71
C ILE A 306 3.23 -8.97 9.52
N VAL A 307 3.37 -9.42 8.28
CA VAL A 307 4.14 -10.63 7.97
C VAL A 307 5.54 -10.24 7.49
N ASN A 308 6.50 -10.21 8.40
CA ASN A 308 7.91 -9.95 8.06
C ASN A 308 8.66 -11.27 7.90
N GLN A 309 9.57 -11.32 6.94
CA GLN A 309 10.51 -12.43 6.76
C GLN A 309 11.89 -11.99 7.25
N ALA A 310 12.59 -12.86 7.98
CA ALA A 310 13.97 -12.60 8.37
C ALA A 310 14.82 -12.36 7.10
N ASP A 311 15.70 -11.36 7.16
CA ASP A 311 16.66 -11.00 6.10
C ASP A 311 16.08 -10.52 4.76
N THR A 312 14.75 -10.40 4.63
CA THR A 312 14.09 -9.87 3.44
C THR A 312 13.38 -8.56 3.76
N PRO A 313 13.70 -7.44 3.09
CA PRO A 313 12.93 -6.20 3.26
C PRO A 313 11.44 -6.44 2.95
N ALA A 314 10.55 -5.99 3.82
CA ALA A 314 9.11 -6.28 3.71
C ALA A 314 8.49 -5.82 2.38
N VAL A 315 9.02 -4.74 1.77
CA VAL A 315 8.65 -4.29 0.42
C VAL A 315 8.88 -5.35 -0.66
N MET A 316 9.93 -6.17 -0.52
CA MET A 316 10.21 -7.28 -1.45
C MET A 316 9.28 -8.46 -1.23
N SER A 317 8.90 -8.75 0.03
CA SER A 317 7.84 -9.74 0.31
C SER A 317 6.51 -9.30 -0.30
N CYS A 318 6.18 -8.00 -0.21
CA CYS A 318 5.01 -7.44 -0.87
C CYS A 318 5.08 -7.52 -2.39
N LEU A 319 6.25 -7.27 -2.98
CA LEU A 319 6.44 -7.41 -4.43
C LEU A 319 6.17 -8.85 -4.89
N ASN A 320 6.72 -9.84 -4.19
CA ASN A 320 6.49 -11.26 -4.51
C ASN A 320 5.00 -11.63 -4.40
N TYR A 321 4.31 -11.16 -3.35
CA TYR A 321 2.86 -11.34 -3.22
C TYR A 321 2.11 -10.69 -4.39
N ALA A 322 2.47 -9.45 -4.74
CA ALA A 322 1.81 -8.69 -5.80
C ALA A 322 1.93 -9.39 -7.17
N PHE A 323 3.10 -9.97 -7.49
CA PHE A 323 3.29 -10.78 -8.69
C PHE A 323 2.42 -12.03 -8.72
N GLY A 324 2.29 -12.73 -7.59
CA GLY A 324 1.44 -13.92 -7.51
C GLY A 324 -0.06 -13.64 -7.65
N HIS A 325 -0.49 -12.38 -7.50
CA HIS A 325 -1.89 -11.99 -7.44
C HIS A 325 -2.30 -10.91 -8.47
N GLY A 326 -1.40 -10.53 -9.38
CA GLY A 326 -1.68 -9.50 -10.41
C GLY A 326 -1.92 -8.10 -9.82
N GLN A 327 -1.21 -7.75 -8.75
CA GLN A 327 -1.35 -6.47 -8.02
C GLN A 327 -0.09 -5.59 -8.11
N GLU A 328 0.79 -5.85 -9.08
CA GLU A 328 2.09 -5.20 -9.25
C GLU A 328 1.95 -3.68 -9.40
N LYS A 329 0.88 -3.22 -10.06
CA LYS A 329 0.61 -1.80 -10.27
C LYS A 329 0.51 -1.01 -8.96
N ASP A 330 0.00 -1.63 -7.90
CA ASP A 330 -0.19 -0.99 -6.61
C ASP A 330 1.14 -0.81 -5.87
N MET A 331 2.19 -1.54 -6.27
CA MET A 331 3.51 -1.50 -5.65
C MET A 331 4.41 -0.38 -6.16
N LEU A 332 4.10 0.27 -7.29
CA LEU A 332 5.01 1.25 -7.90
C LEU A 332 5.43 2.38 -6.93
N PRO A 333 4.54 3.00 -6.13
CA PRO A 333 4.94 3.99 -5.15
C PRO A 333 5.94 3.46 -4.10
N ALA A 334 5.73 2.23 -3.62
CA ALA A 334 6.64 1.57 -2.67
C ALA A 334 8.01 1.31 -3.30
N LEU A 335 8.04 0.87 -4.56
CA LEU A 335 9.28 0.58 -5.29
C LEU A 335 10.05 1.85 -5.64
N GLU A 336 9.37 2.95 -5.99
CA GLU A 336 10.02 4.25 -6.18
C GLU A 336 10.63 4.78 -4.88
N ALA A 337 9.90 4.67 -3.76
CA ALA A 337 10.42 5.05 -2.46
C ALA A 337 11.61 4.17 -2.07
N TYR A 338 11.55 2.86 -2.35
CA TYR A 338 12.64 1.94 -2.07
C TYR A 338 13.88 2.22 -2.94
N ALA A 339 13.70 2.43 -4.24
CA ALA A 339 14.79 2.81 -5.15
C ALA A 339 15.41 4.14 -4.72
N ALA A 340 14.59 5.14 -4.38
CA ALA A 340 15.10 6.40 -3.83
C ALA A 340 15.94 6.14 -2.57
N ILE A 341 15.43 5.40 -1.57
CA ILE A 341 16.17 5.04 -0.34
C ILE A 341 17.53 4.39 -0.63
N LYS A 342 17.61 3.57 -1.68
CA LYS A 342 18.85 2.93 -2.14
C LYS A 342 19.73 3.79 -3.04
N GLY A 343 19.35 5.04 -3.27
CA GLY A 343 20.09 5.98 -4.11
C GLY A 343 19.98 5.66 -5.60
N TRP A 344 18.87 5.05 -6.02
CA TRP A 344 18.61 4.58 -7.38
C TRP A 344 19.70 3.64 -7.90
N ASP A 345 20.13 2.70 -7.04
CA ASP A 345 21.02 1.62 -7.47
C ASP A 345 20.41 0.80 -8.63
N THR A 346 21.26 0.12 -9.40
CA THR A 346 20.83 -0.61 -10.60
C THR A 346 19.69 -1.57 -10.31
N ARG A 347 19.82 -2.39 -9.26
CA ARG A 347 18.85 -3.45 -8.95
C ARG A 347 17.47 -2.91 -8.61
N THR A 348 17.38 -1.93 -7.73
CA THR A 348 16.09 -1.36 -7.29
C THR A 348 15.46 -0.49 -8.38
N THR A 349 16.29 0.21 -9.15
CA THR A 349 15.85 0.95 -10.34
C THR A 349 15.25 0.03 -11.39
N ASP A 350 15.93 -1.07 -11.73
CA ASP A 350 15.45 -2.04 -12.73
C ASP A 350 14.11 -2.64 -12.32
N ILE A 351 13.93 -2.98 -11.03
CA ILE A 351 12.66 -3.50 -10.51
C ILE A 351 11.54 -2.46 -10.64
N ALA A 352 11.80 -1.21 -10.27
CA ALA A 352 10.80 -0.14 -10.35
C ALA A 352 10.44 0.17 -11.82
N LEU A 353 11.42 0.22 -12.72
CA LEU A 353 11.21 0.41 -14.15
C LEU A 353 10.47 -0.76 -14.78
N PHE A 354 10.76 -2.00 -14.37
CA PHE A 354 10.05 -3.18 -14.83
C PHE A 354 8.55 -3.11 -14.49
N VAL A 355 8.21 -2.76 -13.24
CA VAL A 355 6.81 -2.60 -12.82
C VAL A 355 6.15 -1.41 -13.51
N ALA A 356 6.84 -0.26 -13.63
CA ALA A 356 6.33 0.90 -14.36
C ALA A 356 6.00 0.56 -15.83
N ASN A 357 6.87 -0.22 -16.48
CA ASN A 357 6.67 -0.70 -17.83
C ASN A 357 5.52 -1.72 -17.96
N GLY A 358 5.26 -2.50 -16.91
CA GLY A 358 4.08 -3.35 -16.81
C GLY A 358 2.76 -2.56 -16.70
N ILE A 359 2.80 -1.35 -16.12
CA ILE A 359 1.62 -0.47 -15.99
C ILE A 359 1.33 0.25 -17.31
N SER A 360 2.29 1.02 -17.82
CA SER A 360 2.16 1.73 -19.10
C SER A 360 3.50 2.30 -19.57
N ARG A 361 3.63 2.56 -20.88
CA ARG A 361 4.80 3.25 -21.44
C ARG A 361 4.97 4.67 -20.88
N ALA A 362 3.86 5.38 -20.64
CA ALA A 362 3.90 6.73 -20.05
C ALA A 362 4.50 6.70 -18.64
N GLU A 363 4.16 5.69 -17.85
CA GLU A 363 4.67 5.55 -16.48
C GLU A 363 6.14 5.14 -16.45
N ALA A 364 6.54 4.21 -17.32
CA ALA A 364 7.95 3.87 -17.53
C ALA A 364 8.77 5.09 -17.97
N LEU A 365 8.24 5.92 -18.87
CA LEU A 365 8.91 7.12 -19.35
C LEU A 365 9.02 8.19 -18.26
N ARG A 366 7.96 8.40 -17.47
CA ARG A 366 7.97 9.31 -16.31
C ARG A 366 9.07 8.92 -15.34
N LEU A 367 9.15 7.63 -14.98
CA LEU A 367 10.14 7.12 -14.05
C LEU A 367 11.56 7.17 -14.64
N SER A 368 11.76 6.71 -15.88
CA SER A 368 13.07 6.74 -16.54
C SER A 368 13.64 8.16 -16.63
N ARG A 369 12.82 9.16 -16.98
CA ARG A 369 13.23 10.59 -16.98
C ARG A 369 13.58 11.10 -15.58
N LYS A 370 12.88 10.63 -14.54
CA LYS A 370 13.20 10.97 -13.14
C LYS A 370 14.56 10.40 -12.74
N VAL A 371 14.83 9.15 -13.09
CA VAL A 371 16.12 8.49 -12.78
C VAL A 371 17.27 9.11 -13.58
N LEU A 372 17.05 9.43 -14.85
CA LEU A 372 18.08 10.06 -15.69
C LEU A 372 18.50 11.44 -15.16
N LYS A 373 17.58 12.22 -14.59
CA LYS A 373 17.94 13.49 -13.93
C LYS A 373 18.90 13.30 -12.75
N ILE A 374 18.88 12.12 -12.13
CA ILE A 374 19.75 11.75 -11.00
C ILE A 374 21.07 11.16 -11.53
N HIS A 375 21.00 10.40 -12.63
CA HIS A 375 22.15 9.79 -13.30
C HIS A 375 22.25 10.26 -14.77
N PRO A 376 22.63 11.52 -15.02
CA PRO A 376 22.60 12.11 -16.37
C PRO A 376 23.56 11.42 -17.36
N ASP A 377 24.63 10.79 -16.85
CA ASP A 377 25.65 10.14 -17.67
C ASP A 377 25.31 8.68 -18.01
N ASN A 378 24.15 8.17 -17.58
CA ASN A 378 23.74 6.78 -17.85
C ASN A 378 23.19 6.63 -19.28
N VAL A 379 24.09 6.36 -20.22
CA VAL A 379 23.79 6.17 -21.65
C VAL A 379 22.79 5.03 -21.89
N LEU A 380 22.83 3.95 -21.10
CA LEU A 380 21.92 2.81 -21.27
C LEU A 380 20.48 3.18 -20.87
N LEU A 381 20.32 3.91 -19.78
CA LEU A 381 19.02 4.43 -19.37
C LEU A 381 18.47 5.43 -20.39
N GLU A 382 19.33 6.29 -20.94
CA GLU A 382 18.94 7.22 -22.00
C GLU A 382 18.50 6.49 -23.27
N ARG A 383 19.18 5.39 -23.66
CA ARG A 383 18.73 4.50 -24.73
C ARG A 383 17.34 3.92 -24.45
N SER A 384 17.06 3.46 -23.22
CA SER A 384 15.73 3.00 -22.84
C SER A 384 14.68 4.12 -22.91
N VAL A 385 15.03 5.36 -22.58
CA VAL A 385 14.15 6.53 -22.77
C VAL A 385 13.87 6.75 -24.25
N GLN A 386 14.87 6.63 -25.13
CA GLN A 386 14.67 6.75 -26.57
C GLN A 386 13.68 5.71 -27.09
N ASP A 387 13.83 4.45 -26.68
CA ASP A 387 12.92 3.37 -27.08
C ASP A 387 11.48 3.61 -26.59
N LEU A 388 11.31 4.06 -25.33
CA LEU A 388 9.99 4.42 -24.78
C LEU A 388 9.33 5.61 -25.50
N ARG A 389 10.13 6.59 -25.95
CA ARG A 389 9.64 7.73 -26.73
C ARG A 389 9.26 7.32 -28.15
N ASP A 390 10.00 6.42 -28.77
CA ASP A 390 9.69 5.86 -30.08
C ASP A 390 8.34 5.14 -30.07
N ASP A 391 8.11 4.30 -29.05
CA ASP A 391 6.86 3.56 -28.84
C ASP A 391 5.61 4.46 -28.79
N ILE A 392 5.74 5.70 -28.28
CA ILE A 392 4.65 6.68 -28.22
C ILE A 392 4.61 7.63 -29.43
N GLY A 393 5.47 7.40 -30.43
CA GLY A 393 5.47 8.14 -31.70
C GLY A 393 6.26 9.45 -31.69
N GLU A 394 7.22 9.62 -30.79
CA GLU A 394 8.05 10.84 -30.70
C GLU A 394 9.36 10.77 -31.53
N HIS A 395 9.51 9.79 -32.44
CA HIS A 395 10.75 9.56 -33.19
C HIS A 395 11.31 10.81 -33.86
N ASP A 396 10.53 11.48 -34.71
CA ASP A 396 11.01 12.64 -35.51
C ASP A 396 11.41 13.83 -34.63
N VAL A 397 10.71 14.02 -33.50
CA VAL A 397 11.01 15.06 -32.52
C VAL A 397 12.34 14.73 -31.85
N MET A 398 12.48 13.48 -31.42
CA MET A 398 13.69 12.96 -30.80
C MET A 398 14.89 13.03 -31.73
N LEU A 399 14.74 12.63 -33.00
CA LEU A 399 15.82 12.67 -33.98
C LEU A 399 16.39 14.08 -34.14
N LYS A 400 15.54 15.11 -34.22
CA LYS A 400 15.96 16.52 -34.27
C LYS A 400 16.67 16.96 -32.98
N GLU A 401 16.12 16.58 -31.83
CA GLU A 401 16.68 16.91 -30.51
C GLU A 401 18.10 16.33 -30.34
N TYR A 402 18.29 15.04 -30.61
CA TYR A 402 19.59 14.38 -30.48
C TYR A 402 20.57 14.81 -31.58
N ALA A 403 20.10 15.12 -32.80
CA ALA A 403 20.94 15.72 -33.82
C ALA A 403 21.52 17.08 -33.36
N GLN A 404 20.69 17.91 -32.73
CA GLN A 404 21.13 19.19 -32.18
C GLN A 404 22.13 18.98 -31.03
N ARG A 405 21.86 18.07 -30.09
CA ARG A 405 22.79 17.74 -28.99
C ARG A 405 24.14 17.25 -29.52
N ALA A 406 24.13 16.32 -30.47
CA ALA A 406 25.33 15.84 -31.13
C ALA A 406 26.10 16.97 -31.84
N SER A 407 25.41 17.92 -32.48
CA SER A 407 26.07 19.07 -33.12
C SER A 407 26.74 20.02 -32.12
N GLN A 408 26.16 20.17 -30.93
CA GLN A 408 26.69 21.02 -29.85
C GLN A 408 27.82 20.33 -29.08
N ALA A 409 27.85 19.01 -29.06
CA ALA A 409 28.83 18.19 -28.36
C ALA A 409 29.56 17.23 -29.31
N ALA A 410 30.25 17.80 -30.32
CA ALA A 410 30.92 17.05 -31.37
C ALA A 410 31.92 15.99 -30.83
N ASP A 411 32.56 16.26 -29.69
CA ASP A 411 33.59 15.40 -29.10
C ASP A 411 33.07 14.50 -27.97
N SER A 412 31.77 14.56 -27.64
CA SER A 412 31.14 13.65 -26.68
C SER A 412 30.74 12.35 -27.38
N SER A 413 31.45 11.25 -27.10
CA SER A 413 31.11 9.94 -27.69
C SER A 413 29.67 9.52 -27.35
N SER A 414 29.21 9.81 -26.13
CA SER A 414 27.83 9.53 -25.67
C SER A 414 26.79 10.27 -26.50
N GLU A 415 26.94 11.58 -26.71
CA GLU A 415 25.95 12.36 -27.49
C GLU A 415 25.93 11.96 -28.96
N GLN A 416 27.12 11.68 -29.54
CA GLN A 416 27.21 11.15 -30.89
C GLN A 416 26.55 9.78 -31.03
N TYR A 417 26.80 8.88 -30.07
CA TYR A 417 26.21 7.54 -30.01
C TYR A 417 24.70 7.59 -29.89
N LEU A 418 24.18 8.40 -28.97
CA LEU A 418 22.74 8.53 -28.74
C LEU A 418 22.01 9.04 -29.98
N TYR A 419 22.58 9.98 -30.72
CA TYR A 419 22.04 10.38 -32.02
C TYR A 419 22.10 9.25 -33.06
N ALA A 420 23.28 8.66 -33.27
CA ALA A 420 23.45 7.60 -34.27
C ALA A 420 22.60 6.36 -33.98
N SER A 421 22.24 6.11 -32.72
CA SER A 421 21.39 4.99 -32.32
C SER A 421 19.94 5.11 -32.80
N LEU A 422 19.49 6.33 -33.15
CA LEU A 422 18.16 6.58 -33.73
C LEU A 422 18.10 6.29 -35.23
N LEU A 423 19.25 6.31 -35.91
CA LEU A 423 19.37 6.00 -37.33
C LEU A 423 19.28 4.48 -37.54
N SER A 424 18.78 4.04 -38.69
CA SER A 424 18.63 2.61 -39.00
C SER A 424 19.18 2.19 -40.35
N GLY A 425 19.23 0.87 -40.52
CA GLY A 425 19.67 0.25 -41.77
C GLY A 425 21.09 0.66 -42.12
N ASN A 426 21.34 0.83 -43.42
CA ASN A 426 22.64 1.24 -43.94
C ASN A 426 23.11 2.61 -43.42
N GLU A 427 22.20 3.56 -43.20
CA GLU A 427 22.55 4.88 -42.65
C GLU A 427 23.09 4.73 -41.22
N GLY A 428 22.35 4.02 -40.36
CA GLY A 428 22.77 3.77 -38.98
C GLY A 428 24.05 2.93 -38.89
N LEU A 429 24.20 1.92 -39.74
CA LEU A 429 25.44 1.13 -39.84
C LEU A 429 26.64 2.00 -40.21
N GLN A 430 26.50 2.87 -41.22
CA GLN A 430 27.58 3.75 -41.64
C GLN A 430 27.91 4.82 -40.58
N ALA A 431 26.89 5.37 -39.92
CA ALA A 431 27.08 6.28 -38.79
C ALA A 431 27.88 5.61 -37.67
N MET A 432 27.51 4.39 -37.26
CA MET A 432 28.24 3.64 -36.23
C MET A 432 29.67 3.28 -36.66
N LYS A 433 29.92 2.95 -37.93
CA LYS A 433 31.28 2.75 -38.46
C LYS A 433 32.14 4.01 -38.31
N ASN A 434 31.59 5.17 -38.69
CA ASN A 434 32.30 6.45 -38.56
C ASN A 434 32.58 6.79 -37.08
N LEU A 435 31.61 6.53 -36.19
CA LEU A 435 31.79 6.75 -34.76
C LEU A 435 32.82 5.80 -34.14
N ALA A 436 32.85 4.53 -34.53
CA ALA A 436 33.85 3.58 -34.03
C ALA A 436 35.28 3.96 -34.46
N GLN A 437 35.43 4.61 -35.62
CA GLN A 437 36.72 5.17 -36.04
C GLN A 437 37.11 6.40 -35.20
N LYS A 438 36.15 7.29 -34.91
CA LYS A 438 36.38 8.51 -34.10
C LYS A 438 36.61 8.18 -32.62
N PHE A 439 35.87 7.22 -32.07
CA PHE A 439 35.87 6.85 -30.65
C PHE A 439 36.15 5.33 -30.47
N PRO A 440 37.36 4.85 -30.82
CA PRO A 440 37.67 3.42 -30.87
C PRO A 440 37.68 2.69 -29.51
N ARG A 441 37.58 3.45 -28.41
CA ARG A 441 37.53 2.93 -27.03
C ARG A 441 36.15 3.04 -26.40
N ASP A 442 35.14 3.52 -27.11
CA ASP A 442 33.78 3.57 -26.59
C ASP A 442 33.08 2.22 -26.78
N ALA A 443 32.76 1.56 -25.67
CA ALA A 443 32.17 0.23 -25.67
C ALA A 443 30.71 0.20 -26.17
N ASN A 444 29.94 1.28 -25.98
CA ASN A 444 28.55 1.34 -26.43
C ASN A 444 28.47 1.43 -27.96
N ILE A 445 29.35 2.26 -28.55
CA ILE A 445 29.50 2.38 -30.01
C ILE A 445 29.92 1.03 -30.59
N LEU A 446 30.96 0.40 -30.03
CA LEU A 446 31.46 -0.88 -30.55
C LEU A 446 30.43 -2.00 -30.40
N ARG A 447 29.68 -2.04 -29.30
CA ARG A 447 28.56 -2.98 -29.10
C ARG A 447 27.50 -2.81 -30.19
N SER A 448 27.03 -1.59 -30.42
CA SER A 448 26.00 -1.33 -31.44
C SER A 448 26.50 -1.63 -32.85
N LEU A 449 27.75 -1.27 -33.17
CA LEU A 449 28.35 -1.59 -34.46
C LEU A 449 28.45 -3.11 -34.69
N THR A 450 28.88 -3.86 -33.67
CA THR A 450 29.01 -5.32 -33.72
C THR A 450 27.68 -5.97 -34.09
N TRP A 451 26.61 -5.60 -33.38
CA TRP A 451 25.26 -6.10 -33.65
C TRP A 451 24.77 -5.70 -35.05
N ARG A 452 24.92 -4.42 -35.43
CA ARG A 452 24.51 -3.94 -36.77
C ARG A 452 25.25 -4.65 -37.89
N LYS A 453 26.56 -4.85 -37.78
CA LYS A 453 27.34 -5.63 -38.76
C LYS A 453 26.78 -7.05 -38.89
N PHE A 454 26.44 -7.69 -37.79
CA PHE A 454 25.89 -9.05 -37.82
C PHE A 454 24.53 -9.10 -38.54
N VAL A 455 23.57 -8.27 -38.14
CA VAL A 455 22.22 -8.29 -38.74
C VAL A 455 22.21 -7.84 -40.21
N HIS A 456 23.18 -7.01 -40.62
CA HIS A 456 23.40 -6.63 -42.02
C HIS A 456 24.34 -7.58 -42.79
N GLY A 457 24.60 -8.78 -42.25
CA GLY A 457 25.30 -9.87 -42.95
C GLY A 457 26.83 -9.79 -42.98
N ASP A 458 27.45 -8.80 -42.34
CA ASP A 458 28.91 -8.72 -42.12
C ASP A 458 29.32 -9.54 -40.88
N SER A 459 29.10 -10.86 -40.93
CA SER A 459 29.42 -11.76 -39.82
C SER A 459 30.92 -11.77 -39.49
N ARG A 460 31.79 -11.56 -40.50
CA ARG A 460 33.24 -11.52 -40.29
C ARG A 460 33.66 -10.27 -39.53
N GLY A 461 33.18 -9.09 -39.94
CA GLY A 461 33.45 -7.84 -39.26
C GLY A 461 32.84 -7.81 -37.86
N ALA A 462 31.63 -8.34 -37.69
CA ALA A 462 31.00 -8.47 -36.38
C ALA A 462 31.83 -9.34 -35.42
N ALA A 463 32.33 -10.50 -35.87
CA ALA A 463 33.17 -11.35 -35.02
C ALA A 463 34.48 -10.69 -34.59
N GLN A 464 35.09 -9.86 -35.46
CA GLN A 464 36.29 -9.10 -35.14
C GLN A 464 36.01 -8.03 -34.08
N ASP A 465 34.95 -7.25 -34.26
CA ASP A 465 34.54 -6.20 -33.34
C ASP A 465 34.12 -6.78 -31.98
N LEU A 466 33.42 -7.94 -31.97
CA LEU A 466 33.04 -8.63 -30.74
C LEU A 466 34.27 -9.09 -29.95
N GLN A 467 35.30 -9.62 -30.62
CA GLN A 467 36.55 -9.99 -29.95
C GLN A 467 37.26 -8.76 -29.35
N GLN A 468 37.20 -7.61 -30.03
CA GLN A 468 37.69 -6.35 -29.49
C GLN A 468 36.85 -5.89 -28.29
N LEU A 469 35.53 -6.03 -28.36
CA LEU A 469 34.61 -5.66 -27.29
C LEU A 469 34.84 -6.49 -26.03
N HIS A 470 35.05 -7.80 -26.16
CA HIS A 470 35.44 -8.67 -25.03
C HIS A 470 36.69 -8.18 -24.30
N LYS A 471 37.68 -7.66 -25.04
CA LYS A 471 38.91 -7.10 -24.45
C LYS A 471 38.68 -5.73 -23.82
N LEU A 472 37.80 -4.92 -24.41
CA LEU A 472 37.54 -3.54 -23.99
C LEU A 472 36.58 -3.46 -22.80
N SER A 473 35.48 -4.22 -22.86
CA SER A 473 34.39 -4.24 -21.88
C SER A 473 33.65 -5.57 -21.93
N PRO A 474 34.01 -6.53 -21.05
CA PRO A 474 33.29 -7.79 -20.91
C PRO A 474 31.80 -7.61 -20.60
N GLU A 475 31.46 -6.58 -19.83
CA GLU A 475 30.07 -6.19 -19.54
C GLU A 475 29.30 -5.87 -20.83
N ASN A 476 29.83 -4.98 -21.69
CA ASN A 476 29.16 -4.67 -22.96
C ASN A 476 29.09 -5.87 -23.91
N ALA A 477 30.09 -6.75 -23.90
CA ALA A 477 30.08 -7.98 -24.70
C ALA A 477 28.99 -8.96 -24.23
N SER A 478 28.70 -9.01 -22.92
CA SER A 478 27.66 -9.90 -22.37
C SER A 478 26.25 -9.61 -22.91
N TYR A 479 25.96 -8.36 -23.28
CA TYR A 479 24.70 -8.00 -23.96
C TYR A 479 24.57 -8.57 -25.38
N LEU A 480 25.67 -9.08 -25.97
CA LEU A 480 25.70 -9.69 -27.29
C LEU A 480 25.84 -11.21 -27.24
N LEU A 481 25.49 -11.86 -26.12
CA LEU A 481 25.56 -13.33 -25.98
C LEU A 481 24.82 -14.05 -27.12
N ASP A 482 23.60 -13.59 -27.42
CA ASP A 482 22.75 -14.08 -28.49
C ASP A 482 23.47 -13.99 -29.87
N THR A 483 23.94 -12.79 -30.21
CA THR A 483 24.73 -12.52 -31.41
C THR A 483 26.00 -13.38 -31.49
N GLU A 484 26.71 -13.58 -30.37
CA GLU A 484 27.91 -14.41 -30.30
C GLU A 484 27.62 -15.87 -30.62
N ILE A 485 26.53 -16.41 -30.07
CA ILE A 485 26.07 -17.77 -30.36
C ILE A 485 25.82 -17.93 -31.86
N ARG A 486 25.05 -17.01 -32.48
CA ARG A 486 24.78 -17.06 -33.92
C ARG A 486 26.03 -16.86 -34.78
N LEU A 487 26.96 -16.01 -34.36
CA LEU A 487 28.25 -15.85 -35.05
C LEU A 487 29.06 -17.15 -35.04
N LEU A 488 29.11 -17.86 -33.91
CA LEU A 488 29.77 -19.16 -33.80
C LEU A 488 29.11 -20.21 -34.70
N LEU A 489 27.77 -20.23 -34.75
CA LEU A 489 27.03 -21.14 -35.64
C LEU A 489 27.30 -20.82 -37.13
N THR A 490 27.31 -19.55 -37.50
CA THR A 490 27.66 -19.10 -38.87
C THR A 490 29.09 -19.50 -39.26
N GLN A 491 30.00 -19.55 -38.29
CA GLN A 491 31.39 -20.01 -38.46
C GLN A 491 31.55 -21.54 -38.43
N GLN A 492 30.45 -22.31 -38.37
CA GLN A 492 30.45 -23.77 -38.23
C GLN A 492 31.16 -24.24 -36.95
N ARG A 493 31.00 -23.49 -35.84
CA ARG A 493 31.58 -23.79 -34.52
C ARG A 493 30.50 -24.06 -33.45
N PRO A 494 29.59 -25.04 -33.66
CA PRO A 494 28.50 -25.32 -32.72
C PRO A 494 28.98 -25.81 -31.35
N ALA A 495 30.11 -26.50 -31.27
CA ALA A 495 30.68 -26.93 -29.99
C ALA A 495 31.10 -25.74 -29.10
N ASP A 496 31.62 -24.67 -29.71
CA ASP A 496 31.99 -23.46 -28.99
C ASP A 496 30.74 -22.68 -28.55
N ALA A 497 29.69 -22.66 -29.38
CA ALA A 497 28.40 -22.07 -29.02
C ALA A 497 27.78 -22.78 -27.81
N LEU A 498 27.77 -24.12 -27.80
CA LEU A 498 27.29 -24.91 -26.66
C LEU A 498 28.14 -24.67 -25.40
N LYS A 499 29.46 -24.52 -25.53
CA LYS A 499 30.34 -24.21 -24.41
C LYS A 499 30.05 -22.82 -23.82
N LEU A 500 29.79 -21.83 -24.67
CA LEU A 500 29.42 -20.48 -24.24
C LEU A 500 28.07 -20.49 -23.51
N LEU A 501 27.07 -21.17 -24.06
CA LEU A 501 25.77 -21.37 -23.42
C LEU A 501 25.88 -22.11 -22.09
N ASP A 502 26.71 -23.15 -22.00
CA ASP A 502 26.96 -23.88 -20.74
C ASP A 502 27.45 -22.93 -19.63
N ALA A 503 28.43 -22.08 -19.96
CA ALA A 503 28.93 -21.07 -19.04
C ALA A 503 27.86 -20.04 -18.64
N ALA A 504 27.05 -19.57 -19.59
CA ALA A 504 25.95 -18.63 -19.32
C ALA A 504 24.89 -19.26 -18.40
N ILE A 505 24.42 -20.47 -18.72
CA ILE A 505 23.42 -21.21 -17.93
C ILE A 505 23.87 -21.42 -16.48
N ASN A 506 25.16 -21.72 -16.26
CA ASN A 506 25.70 -21.92 -14.92
C ASN A 506 25.71 -20.63 -14.07
N ASN A 507 25.73 -19.46 -14.72
CA ASN A 507 25.73 -18.15 -14.06
C ASN A 507 24.32 -17.53 -13.96
N SER A 508 23.35 -17.98 -14.76
CA SER A 508 21.97 -17.48 -14.76
C SER A 508 21.05 -18.25 -13.80
N LYS A 509 19.92 -17.64 -13.42
CA LYS A 509 18.87 -18.24 -12.56
C LYS A 509 17.48 -18.00 -13.14
N GLY A 510 16.47 -18.73 -12.63
CA GLY A 510 15.07 -18.52 -12.98
C GLY A 510 14.79 -18.66 -14.48
N LEU A 511 13.97 -17.74 -15.02
CA LEU A 511 13.52 -17.74 -16.42
C LEU A 511 14.67 -17.61 -17.42
N GLU A 512 15.68 -16.79 -17.13
CA GLU A 512 16.83 -16.60 -18.02
C GLU A 512 17.61 -17.91 -18.20
N ARG A 513 17.92 -18.60 -17.10
CA ARG A 513 18.55 -19.92 -17.13
C ARG A 513 17.74 -20.91 -17.97
N ALA A 514 16.42 -20.86 -17.86
CA ALA A 514 15.54 -21.76 -18.59
C ALA A 514 15.53 -21.48 -20.10
N MET A 515 15.51 -20.21 -20.49
CA MET A 515 15.56 -19.80 -21.90
C MET A 515 16.89 -20.17 -22.55
N LEU A 516 18.02 -19.91 -21.88
CA LEU A 516 19.35 -20.32 -22.35
C LEU A 516 19.46 -21.85 -22.47
N ALA A 517 18.86 -22.59 -21.53
CA ALA A 517 18.81 -24.05 -21.59
C ALA A 517 17.97 -24.55 -22.79
N VAL A 518 16.86 -23.91 -23.14
CA VAL A 518 16.08 -24.25 -24.34
C VAL A 518 16.96 -24.13 -25.59
N GLU A 519 17.67 -23.01 -25.73
CA GLU A 519 18.55 -22.76 -26.88
C GLU A 519 19.72 -23.75 -26.94
N PHE A 520 20.36 -24.06 -25.81
CA PHE A 520 21.39 -25.10 -25.73
C PHE A 520 20.89 -26.43 -26.27
N ASN A 521 19.73 -26.87 -25.79
CA ASN A 521 19.16 -28.16 -26.16
C ASN A 521 18.72 -28.20 -27.63
N GLU A 522 18.20 -27.08 -28.14
CA GLU A 522 17.87 -26.92 -29.55
C GLU A 522 19.11 -27.05 -30.44
N ILE A 523 20.18 -26.30 -30.14
CA ILE A 523 21.45 -26.38 -30.88
C ILE A 523 22.04 -27.79 -30.80
N ALA A 524 22.10 -28.39 -29.60
CA ALA A 524 22.61 -29.74 -29.41
C ALA A 524 21.86 -30.77 -30.26
N ARG A 525 20.52 -30.67 -30.30
CA ARG A 525 19.66 -31.54 -31.11
C ARG A 525 19.87 -31.32 -32.61
N GLN A 526 19.87 -30.07 -33.08
CA GLN A 526 19.99 -29.75 -34.51
C GLN A 526 21.36 -30.13 -35.07
N GLN A 527 22.42 -29.94 -34.29
CA GLN A 527 23.79 -30.19 -34.71
C GLN A 527 24.23 -31.65 -34.44
N GLY A 528 23.45 -32.41 -33.65
CA GLY A 528 23.82 -33.78 -33.26
C GLY A 528 25.05 -33.85 -32.36
N ILE A 529 25.27 -32.83 -31.52
CA ILE A 529 26.44 -32.68 -30.66
C ILE A 529 25.99 -32.45 -29.21
N GLY A 530 26.55 -33.21 -28.27
CA GLY A 530 26.19 -33.12 -26.85
C GLY A 530 24.89 -33.86 -26.51
N ASP A 531 24.40 -33.67 -25.27
CA ASP A 531 23.13 -34.24 -24.80
C ASP A 531 22.01 -33.19 -24.92
N PRO A 532 21.04 -33.37 -25.83
CA PRO A 532 19.98 -32.40 -26.08
C PRO A 532 18.94 -32.31 -24.96
N GLU A 533 19.09 -33.05 -23.86
CA GLU A 533 18.24 -32.89 -22.68
C GLU A 533 19.00 -32.52 -21.41
N LYS A 534 20.31 -32.24 -21.51
CA LYS A 534 21.23 -32.05 -20.37
C LYS A 534 20.63 -31.21 -19.26
N TYR A 535 20.10 -30.04 -19.62
CA TYR A 535 19.56 -29.09 -18.64
C TYR A 535 18.09 -29.30 -18.32
N LEU A 536 17.29 -29.82 -19.26
CA LEU A 536 15.86 -30.04 -19.06
C LEU A 536 15.60 -31.14 -18.04
N ARG A 537 16.45 -32.19 -17.96
CA ARG A 537 16.31 -33.25 -16.94
C ARG A 537 16.50 -32.76 -15.50
N SER A 538 17.21 -31.64 -15.33
CA SER A 538 17.50 -31.08 -14.00
C SER A 538 16.52 -29.99 -13.56
N MET A 539 15.60 -29.59 -14.44
CA MET A 539 14.59 -28.59 -14.09
C MET A 539 13.52 -29.24 -13.21
N PRO A 540 13.07 -28.57 -12.13
CA PRO A 540 11.98 -29.08 -11.32
C PRO A 540 10.71 -29.22 -12.16
N ASP A 541 10.10 -30.40 -12.09
CA ASP A 541 8.75 -30.65 -12.61
C ASP A 541 7.77 -30.06 -11.60
N ASP A 542 7.50 -28.75 -11.70
CA ASP A 542 6.44 -28.14 -10.90
C ASP A 542 5.10 -28.63 -11.46
N GLU A 543 4.49 -29.59 -10.76
CA GLU A 543 3.24 -30.25 -11.16
C GLU A 543 2.09 -29.26 -11.42
N ASN A 544 2.18 -28.03 -10.88
CA ASN A 544 1.14 -27.02 -11.05
C ASN A 544 1.27 -26.20 -12.35
N ASP A 545 2.49 -25.99 -12.86
CA ASP A 545 2.73 -25.06 -13.97
C ASP A 545 3.21 -25.73 -15.27
N ASN A 546 3.63 -27.01 -15.23
CA ASN A 546 4.01 -27.80 -16.42
C ASN A 546 5.05 -27.11 -17.34
N ILE A 547 5.84 -26.21 -16.76
CA ILE A 547 6.79 -25.33 -17.46
C ILE A 547 7.84 -26.13 -18.21
N LEU A 548 8.26 -27.28 -17.66
CA LEU A 548 9.22 -28.18 -18.28
C LEU A 548 8.78 -28.59 -19.69
N ASP A 549 7.51 -28.94 -19.89
CA ASP A 549 7.02 -29.41 -21.18
C ASP A 549 6.83 -28.30 -22.20
N ILE A 550 6.62 -27.05 -21.74
CA ILE A 550 6.70 -25.87 -22.61
C ILE A 550 8.12 -25.76 -23.17
N TYR A 551 9.14 -25.88 -22.32
CA TYR A 551 10.54 -25.77 -22.72
C TYR A 551 11.02 -26.95 -23.58
N ARG A 552 10.60 -28.18 -23.26
CA ARG A 552 10.84 -29.35 -24.12
C ARG A 552 10.22 -29.16 -25.49
N ALA A 553 8.95 -28.74 -25.54
CA ALA A 553 8.29 -28.40 -26.78
C ALA A 553 9.11 -27.34 -27.52
N LYS A 554 9.50 -26.21 -26.91
CA LYS A 554 10.33 -25.20 -27.58
C LYS A 554 11.67 -25.72 -28.11
N ALA A 555 12.37 -26.60 -27.41
CA ALA A 555 13.65 -27.16 -27.84
C ALA A 555 13.55 -28.18 -29.00
N GLY A 556 12.33 -28.56 -29.40
CA GLY A 556 12.13 -29.56 -30.46
C GLY A 556 11.96 -30.97 -29.94
N LEU A 557 11.72 -31.12 -28.64
CA LEU A 557 11.59 -32.40 -27.97
C LEU A 557 10.12 -32.72 -27.68
N PRO A 558 9.76 -34.02 -27.59
CA PRO A 558 8.43 -34.40 -27.13
C PRO A 558 8.25 -34.01 -25.66
N PRO A 559 7.01 -33.66 -25.23
CA PRO A 559 6.67 -33.55 -23.82
C PRO A 559 7.04 -34.81 -23.04
N ASN A 560 7.38 -34.65 -21.76
CA ASN A 560 7.76 -35.71 -20.85
C ASN A 560 6.59 -36.67 -20.60
N LYS A 561 5.37 -36.12 -20.49
CA LYS A 561 4.12 -36.90 -20.38
C LYS A 561 3.24 -36.68 -21.60
N THR A 562 2.54 -37.73 -22.05
CA THR A 562 1.76 -37.64 -23.30
C THR A 562 0.52 -36.77 -23.11
N GLU A 563 -0.10 -36.83 -21.93
CA GLU A 563 -1.24 -36.01 -21.52
C GLU A 563 -0.93 -34.51 -21.50
N HIS A 564 0.33 -34.12 -21.31
CA HIS A 564 0.73 -32.71 -21.29
C HIS A 564 0.68 -32.05 -22.68
N ARG A 565 0.54 -32.82 -23.75
CA ARG A 565 0.37 -32.30 -25.13
C ARG A 565 -0.84 -31.40 -25.28
N ASP A 566 -1.88 -31.61 -24.47
CA ASP A 566 -3.12 -30.84 -24.54
C ASP A 566 -3.13 -29.59 -23.66
N LEU A 567 -2.06 -29.36 -22.86
CA LEU A 567 -1.92 -28.15 -22.07
C LEU A 567 -1.80 -26.92 -22.99
N PRO A 568 -2.49 -25.79 -22.72
CA PRO A 568 -2.61 -24.68 -23.66
C PRO A 568 -1.27 -24.17 -24.24
N MET A 569 -0.29 -23.91 -23.37
CA MET A 569 1.03 -23.40 -23.80
C MET A 569 1.88 -24.46 -24.52
N VAL A 570 1.82 -25.72 -24.10
CA VAL A 570 2.52 -26.82 -24.78
C VAL A 570 1.94 -27.01 -26.17
N LYS A 571 0.61 -27.01 -26.27
CA LYS A 571 -0.14 -27.13 -27.52
C LYS A 571 0.17 -25.99 -28.49
N LEU A 572 0.26 -24.75 -27.98
CA LEU A 572 0.70 -23.59 -28.77
C LEU A 572 2.13 -23.75 -29.28
N ALA A 573 3.07 -24.16 -28.41
CA ALA A 573 4.47 -24.35 -28.79
C ALA A 573 4.65 -25.45 -29.85
N LEU A 574 3.85 -26.52 -29.76
CA LEU A 574 3.81 -27.58 -30.77
C LEU A 574 3.14 -27.11 -32.07
N SER A 575 2.01 -26.41 -32.01
CA SER A 575 1.27 -25.97 -33.21
C SER A 575 2.06 -24.95 -34.03
N LEU A 576 2.87 -24.11 -33.38
CA LEU A 576 3.77 -23.15 -34.05
C LEU A 576 4.67 -23.82 -35.10
N ARG A 577 4.97 -25.11 -34.96
CA ARG A 577 5.77 -25.88 -35.93
C ARG A 577 4.98 -26.37 -37.11
N SER A 578 3.71 -26.70 -36.92
CA SER A 578 2.99 -27.58 -37.85
C SER A 578 1.72 -26.99 -38.44
N SER A 579 1.01 -26.10 -37.72
CA SER A 579 -0.27 -25.54 -38.18
C SER A 579 -0.41 -24.06 -37.80
N PRO A 580 -0.27 -23.15 -38.78
CA PRO A 580 -0.48 -21.72 -38.54
C PRO A 580 -1.91 -21.40 -38.10
N GLU A 581 -2.91 -22.05 -38.69
CA GLU A 581 -4.33 -21.80 -38.40
C GLU A 581 -4.66 -22.18 -36.94
N GLN A 582 -4.22 -23.36 -36.51
CA GLN A 582 -4.39 -23.80 -35.13
C GLN A 582 -3.66 -22.88 -34.15
N THR A 583 -2.48 -22.39 -34.52
CA THR A 583 -1.69 -21.51 -33.65
C THR A 583 -2.38 -20.16 -33.45
N LEU A 584 -2.94 -19.57 -34.51
CA LEU A 584 -3.72 -18.34 -34.42
C LEU A 584 -4.98 -18.49 -33.58
N ASP A 585 -5.63 -19.65 -33.62
CA ASP A 585 -6.79 -19.94 -32.78
C ASP A 585 -6.39 -20.08 -31.30
N LEU A 586 -5.38 -20.89 -30.99
CA LEU A 586 -4.92 -21.14 -29.62
C LEU A 586 -4.46 -19.87 -28.91
N VAL A 587 -3.69 -19.01 -29.59
CA VAL A 587 -3.13 -17.82 -28.95
C VAL A 587 -4.21 -16.86 -28.47
N LYS A 588 -5.41 -16.84 -29.07
CA LYS A 588 -6.53 -15.98 -28.62
C LYS A 588 -6.92 -16.28 -27.19
N HIS A 589 -6.86 -17.54 -26.79
CA HIS A 589 -7.33 -18.04 -25.50
C HIS A 589 -6.26 -18.12 -24.41
N ILE A 590 -4.99 -17.89 -24.75
CA ILE A 590 -3.87 -17.94 -23.80
C ILE A 590 -3.65 -16.59 -23.13
N ASN A 591 -3.20 -16.55 -21.88
CA ASN A 591 -2.91 -15.30 -21.19
C ASN A 591 -1.73 -14.55 -21.89
N THR A 592 -1.90 -13.25 -22.13
CA THR A 592 -0.89 -12.34 -22.72
C THR A 592 0.47 -12.40 -22.01
N ILE A 593 0.50 -12.54 -20.68
CA ILE A 593 1.72 -12.67 -19.87
C ILE A 593 2.43 -13.99 -20.20
N GLN A 594 1.70 -15.10 -20.30
CA GLN A 594 2.29 -16.40 -20.66
C GLN A 594 2.88 -16.38 -22.07
N VAL A 595 2.18 -15.78 -23.04
CA VAL A 595 2.72 -15.61 -24.40
C VAL A 595 4.02 -14.80 -24.37
N ARG A 596 4.03 -13.65 -23.67
CA ARG A 596 5.20 -12.77 -23.57
C ARG A 596 6.39 -13.44 -22.88
N GLN A 597 6.15 -14.22 -21.82
CA GLN A 597 7.22 -14.85 -21.03
C GLN A 597 7.84 -16.06 -21.73
N HIS A 598 7.07 -16.74 -22.59
CA HIS A 598 7.49 -18.04 -23.11
C HIS A 598 7.77 -18.07 -24.62
N LEU A 599 7.30 -17.13 -25.44
CA LEU A 599 7.65 -17.10 -26.87
C LEU A 599 8.91 -16.28 -27.12
N GLY A 600 9.83 -16.83 -27.93
CA GLY A 600 10.99 -16.10 -28.47
C GLY A 600 10.62 -15.12 -29.59
N ALA A 601 11.57 -14.26 -29.97
CA ALA A 601 11.35 -13.24 -31.01
C ALA A 601 10.95 -13.83 -32.37
N ASP A 602 11.54 -14.96 -32.74
CA ASP A 602 11.25 -15.74 -33.94
C ASP A 602 9.84 -16.35 -33.93
N GLN A 603 9.43 -16.93 -32.80
CA GLN A 603 8.10 -17.48 -32.58
C GLN A 603 7.03 -16.39 -32.62
N LEU A 604 7.30 -15.25 -31.98
CA LEU A 604 6.44 -14.07 -32.02
C LEU A 604 6.34 -13.51 -33.45
N ALA A 605 7.46 -13.40 -34.17
CA ALA A 605 7.48 -12.90 -35.55
C ALA A 605 6.70 -13.80 -36.52
N LEU A 606 6.82 -15.13 -36.40
CA LEU A 606 6.02 -16.08 -37.18
C LEU A 606 4.52 -15.88 -36.92
N LEU A 607 4.14 -15.82 -35.65
CA LEU A 607 2.74 -15.74 -35.25
C LEU A 607 2.12 -14.39 -35.60
N TYR A 608 2.83 -13.30 -35.30
CA TYR A 608 2.43 -11.94 -35.64
C TYR A 608 2.36 -11.74 -37.16
N GLY A 609 3.37 -12.23 -37.88
CA GLY A 609 3.42 -12.16 -39.33
C GLY A 609 2.27 -12.92 -39.98
N GLU A 610 1.97 -14.14 -39.54
CA GLU A 610 0.84 -14.89 -40.06
C GLU A 610 -0.50 -14.20 -39.76
N ALA A 611 -0.68 -13.66 -38.55
CA ALA A 611 -1.86 -12.86 -38.21
C ALA A 611 -2.01 -11.64 -39.12
N CYS A 612 -0.90 -10.96 -39.46
CA CYS A 612 -0.90 -9.84 -40.39
C CYS A 612 -1.25 -10.26 -41.82
N ARG A 613 -0.74 -11.41 -42.28
CA ARG A 613 -0.99 -11.97 -43.61
C ARG A 613 -2.44 -12.36 -43.81
N VAL A 614 -3.07 -12.98 -42.81
CA VAL A 614 -4.49 -13.39 -42.86
C VAL A 614 -5.47 -12.32 -42.37
N ASN A 615 -4.96 -11.14 -42.00
CA ASN A 615 -5.74 -10.02 -41.47
C ASN A 615 -6.54 -10.36 -40.19
N ASP A 616 -5.97 -11.19 -39.31
CA ASP A 616 -6.53 -11.48 -37.98
C ASP A 616 -6.22 -10.33 -37.01
N LYS A 617 -7.11 -9.34 -36.98
CA LYS A 617 -6.96 -8.14 -36.16
C LYS A 617 -6.85 -8.46 -34.66
N THR A 618 -7.64 -9.40 -34.14
CA THR A 618 -7.66 -9.72 -32.71
C THR A 618 -6.31 -10.27 -32.25
N THR A 619 -5.74 -11.20 -33.01
CA THR A 619 -4.42 -11.76 -32.70
C THR A 619 -3.32 -10.72 -32.90
N LYS A 620 -3.41 -9.91 -33.96
CA LYS A 620 -2.45 -8.83 -34.23
C LYS A 620 -2.38 -7.84 -33.07
N ASP A 621 -3.52 -7.27 -32.68
CA ASP A 621 -3.59 -6.25 -31.62
C ASP A 621 -3.04 -6.78 -30.28
N LYS A 622 -3.27 -8.08 -30.00
CA LYS A 622 -2.73 -8.76 -28.81
C LYS A 622 -1.20 -8.90 -28.83
N LEU A 623 -0.63 -9.25 -29.97
CA LEU A 623 0.79 -9.58 -30.11
C LEU A 623 1.67 -8.36 -30.41
N GLN A 624 1.09 -7.30 -30.99
CA GLN A 624 1.81 -6.10 -31.43
C GLN A 624 2.75 -5.54 -30.35
N GLN A 625 2.28 -5.49 -29.10
CA GLN A 625 3.03 -4.93 -27.97
C GLN A 625 4.21 -5.82 -27.51
N MET A 626 4.31 -7.05 -28.01
CA MET A 626 5.37 -8.02 -27.67
C MET A 626 6.49 -8.07 -28.71
N MET A 627 6.32 -7.43 -29.87
CA MET A 627 7.32 -7.51 -30.95
C MET A 627 8.61 -6.74 -30.64
N HIS A 628 8.60 -5.83 -29.66
CA HIS A 628 9.76 -5.05 -29.24
C HIS A 628 10.50 -4.35 -30.40
N MET A 629 9.74 -3.85 -31.38
CA MET A 629 10.24 -3.12 -32.55
C MET A 629 9.81 -1.66 -32.49
N ARG A 630 10.63 -0.78 -33.10
CA ARG A 630 10.21 0.60 -33.37
C ARG A 630 8.92 0.61 -34.18
N LYS A 631 8.12 1.66 -34.01
CA LYS A 631 6.81 1.74 -34.67
C LYS A 631 6.93 1.72 -36.21
N ALA A 632 7.95 2.38 -36.75
CA ALA A 632 8.24 2.37 -38.18
C ALA A 632 8.64 0.97 -38.67
N ASP A 633 9.52 0.28 -37.93
CA ASP A 633 9.99 -1.07 -38.26
C ASP A 633 8.84 -2.07 -38.22
N LEU A 634 7.99 -2.00 -37.19
CA LEU A 634 6.80 -2.83 -37.10
C LEU A 634 5.84 -2.61 -38.28
N SER A 635 5.66 -1.35 -38.70
CA SER A 635 4.86 -1.02 -39.89
C SER A 635 5.48 -1.59 -41.16
N ALA A 636 6.80 -1.47 -41.32
CA ALA A 636 7.53 -2.04 -42.45
C ALA A 636 7.42 -3.57 -42.49
N PHE A 637 7.52 -4.23 -41.32
CA PHE A 637 7.30 -5.66 -41.18
C PHE A 637 5.88 -6.05 -41.62
N GLU A 638 4.84 -5.37 -41.13
CA GLU A 638 3.43 -5.63 -41.51
C GLU A 638 3.19 -5.51 -43.01
N GLN A 639 3.67 -4.42 -43.62
CA GLN A 639 3.55 -4.17 -45.05
C GLN A 639 4.28 -5.25 -45.85
N TYR A 640 5.50 -5.59 -45.44
CA TYR A 640 6.32 -6.61 -46.10
C TYR A 640 5.65 -7.98 -46.12
N VAL A 641 5.13 -8.46 -44.99
CA VAL A 641 4.50 -9.79 -44.90
C VAL A 641 3.16 -9.85 -45.63
N ARG A 642 2.48 -8.72 -45.83
CA ARG A 642 1.28 -8.60 -46.67
C ARG A 642 1.57 -8.58 -48.18
N GLY A 643 2.84 -8.56 -48.57
CA GLY A 643 3.28 -8.58 -49.98
C GLY A 643 3.52 -7.20 -50.58
N GLU A 644 3.53 -6.14 -49.77
CA GLU A 644 3.88 -4.80 -50.24
C GLU A 644 5.39 -4.70 -50.53
N GLN A 645 5.77 -3.74 -51.39
CA GLN A 645 7.17 -3.52 -51.76
C GLN A 645 7.85 -2.66 -50.70
N VAL A 646 8.44 -3.33 -49.71
CA VAL A 646 9.21 -2.73 -48.62
C VAL A 646 10.61 -3.33 -48.61
N ASN A 647 11.63 -2.49 -48.50
CA ASN A 647 13.01 -2.92 -48.37
C ASN A 647 13.36 -3.15 -46.90
N LEU A 648 13.46 -4.42 -46.47
CA LEU A 648 13.80 -4.71 -45.08
C LEU A 648 15.27 -4.41 -44.74
N ASP A 649 16.15 -4.22 -45.73
CA ASP A 649 17.56 -3.87 -45.52
C ASP A 649 17.74 -2.43 -44.96
N GLU A 650 16.66 -1.64 -44.96
CA GLU A 650 16.61 -0.30 -44.34
C GLU A 650 16.29 -0.33 -42.84
N MET A 651 16.03 -1.53 -42.29
CA MET A 651 15.68 -1.77 -40.89
C MET A 651 16.79 -2.59 -40.20
N ASP A 652 16.87 -2.49 -38.88
CA ASP A 652 17.80 -3.31 -38.08
C ASP A 652 17.04 -4.43 -37.38
N PHE A 653 16.67 -5.48 -38.13
CA PHE A 653 15.97 -6.63 -37.59
C PHE A 653 16.94 -7.74 -37.17
N GLU A 654 16.64 -8.41 -36.05
CA GLU A 654 17.29 -9.67 -35.71
C GLU A 654 17.16 -10.68 -36.85
N THR A 655 18.18 -11.52 -37.05
CA THR A 655 18.20 -12.50 -38.15
C THR A 655 17.00 -13.44 -38.09
N ASP A 656 16.59 -13.83 -36.89
CA ASP A 656 15.51 -14.80 -36.71
C ASP A 656 14.14 -14.18 -37.04
N VAL A 657 13.99 -12.87 -36.79
CA VAL A 657 12.81 -12.08 -37.21
C VAL A 657 12.78 -11.92 -38.73
N LEU A 658 13.92 -11.61 -39.36
CA LEU A 658 14.02 -11.52 -40.82
C LEU A 658 13.67 -12.85 -41.49
N ALA A 659 14.19 -13.95 -40.96
CA ALA A 659 13.88 -15.29 -41.45
C ALA A 659 12.38 -15.58 -41.40
N ALA A 660 11.72 -15.23 -40.28
CA ALA A 660 10.27 -15.33 -40.15
C ALA A 660 9.53 -14.44 -41.17
N ALA A 661 9.94 -13.18 -41.35
CA ALA A 661 9.35 -12.26 -42.31
C ALA A 661 9.40 -12.81 -43.75
N TYR A 662 10.57 -13.28 -44.18
CA TYR A 662 10.77 -13.90 -45.50
C TYR A 662 9.89 -15.14 -45.67
N PHE A 663 9.82 -15.98 -44.65
CA PHE A 663 8.98 -17.18 -44.71
C PHE A 663 7.49 -16.84 -44.80
N ILE A 664 6.98 -15.95 -43.96
CA ILE A 664 5.57 -15.55 -44.01
C ILE A 664 5.21 -14.91 -45.34
N ARG A 665 6.05 -14.00 -45.86
CA ARG A 665 5.83 -13.41 -47.19
C ARG A 665 5.77 -14.48 -48.27
N SER A 666 6.59 -15.52 -48.18
CA SER A 666 6.57 -16.65 -49.14
C SER A 666 5.24 -17.42 -49.17
N ARG A 667 4.39 -17.27 -48.16
CA ARG A 667 3.04 -17.86 -48.07
C ARG A 667 1.97 -16.98 -48.71
N ASN A 668 2.30 -15.80 -49.20
CA ASN A 668 1.33 -14.96 -49.89
C ASN A 668 1.02 -15.56 -51.28
N PRO A 669 -0.23 -15.99 -51.54
CA PRO A 669 -0.60 -16.63 -52.82
C PRO A 669 -0.55 -15.66 -54.01
N GLN A 670 -0.48 -14.35 -53.78
CA GLN A 670 -0.36 -13.34 -54.84
C GLN A 670 1.05 -13.28 -55.45
N LEU A 671 2.06 -13.85 -54.79
CA LEU A 671 3.43 -13.87 -55.30
C LEU A 671 3.65 -15.03 -56.29
N SER A 672 4.56 -14.81 -57.25
CA SER A 672 4.93 -15.85 -58.22
C SER A 672 5.54 -17.07 -57.52
N ALA A 673 5.37 -18.26 -58.11
CA ALA A 673 5.97 -19.48 -57.55
C ALA A 673 7.50 -19.38 -57.38
N GLN A 674 8.18 -18.70 -58.32
CA GLN A 674 9.62 -18.48 -58.25
C GLN A 674 10.01 -17.55 -57.08
N GLU A 675 9.26 -16.47 -56.89
CA GLU A 675 9.49 -15.54 -55.77
C GLU A 675 9.26 -16.22 -54.43
N ARG A 676 8.17 -16.98 -54.29
CA ARG A 676 7.90 -17.78 -53.08
C ARG A 676 9.03 -18.77 -52.79
N GLN A 677 9.56 -19.45 -53.82
CA GLN A 677 10.69 -20.36 -53.65
C GLN A 677 11.97 -19.63 -53.23
N ASN A 678 12.25 -18.47 -53.81
CA ASN A 678 13.41 -17.64 -53.45
C ASN A 678 13.32 -17.15 -52.00
N LEU A 679 12.15 -16.68 -51.58
CA LEU A 679 11.89 -16.24 -50.20
C LEU A 679 12.06 -17.39 -49.19
N ARG A 680 11.61 -18.61 -49.52
CA ARG A 680 11.85 -19.79 -48.66
C ARG A 680 13.32 -20.13 -48.53
N LYS A 681 14.08 -20.06 -49.63
CA LYS A 681 15.55 -20.26 -49.60
C LYS A 681 16.25 -19.18 -48.78
N LEU A 682 15.81 -17.94 -48.92
CA LEU A 682 16.33 -16.81 -48.16
C LEU A 682 16.04 -16.99 -46.66
N ALA A 683 14.79 -17.29 -46.28
CA ALA A 683 14.39 -17.57 -44.91
C ALA A 683 15.25 -18.69 -44.27
N ALA A 684 15.43 -19.81 -44.97
CA ALA A 684 16.25 -20.92 -44.49
C ALA A 684 17.75 -20.57 -44.36
N LYS A 685 18.26 -19.64 -45.17
CA LYS A 685 19.64 -19.15 -45.07
C LYS A 685 19.81 -18.17 -43.89
N THR A 686 18.79 -17.36 -43.63
CA THR A 686 18.82 -16.32 -42.58
C THR A 686 18.56 -16.90 -41.18
N ASP A 687 17.83 -18.02 -41.06
CA ASP A 687 17.64 -18.74 -39.79
C ASP A 687 18.92 -19.49 -39.37
N VAL A 688 19.83 -18.77 -38.70
CA VAL A 688 21.15 -19.27 -38.29
C VAL A 688 21.04 -20.42 -37.28
N LEU A 689 20.06 -20.38 -36.38
CA LEU A 689 19.79 -21.43 -35.40
C LEU A 689 19.21 -22.71 -36.05
N GLN A 690 18.63 -22.59 -37.25
CA GLN A 690 17.84 -23.63 -37.89
C GLN A 690 16.67 -24.09 -37.00
N GLY A 691 16.07 -23.16 -36.27
CA GLY A 691 15.12 -23.44 -35.21
C GLY A 691 13.68 -23.60 -35.68
N ILE A 692 12.78 -22.81 -35.09
CA ILE A 692 11.34 -22.87 -35.37
C ILE A 692 11.01 -22.48 -36.81
N VAL A 693 11.69 -21.48 -37.39
CA VAL A 693 11.42 -20.99 -38.74
C VAL A 693 11.76 -22.07 -39.77
N THR A 694 12.94 -22.70 -39.67
CA THR A 694 13.32 -23.84 -40.51
C THR A 694 12.35 -25.01 -40.39
N THR A 695 11.82 -25.25 -39.19
CA THR A 695 10.80 -26.28 -38.98
C THR A 695 9.48 -25.92 -39.67
N ALA A 696 9.02 -24.67 -39.52
CA ALA A 696 7.81 -24.16 -40.13
C ALA A 696 7.90 -24.16 -41.67
N ILE A 697 9.05 -23.83 -42.26
CA ILE A 697 9.30 -23.91 -43.71
C ILE A 697 8.98 -25.30 -44.27
N LYS A 698 9.28 -26.36 -43.50
CA LYS A 698 9.08 -27.75 -43.89
C LYS A 698 7.65 -28.25 -43.63
N GLN A 699 7.04 -27.79 -42.54
CA GLN A 699 5.82 -28.40 -42.01
C GLN A 699 4.54 -27.58 -42.28
N TRP A 700 4.63 -26.25 -42.35
CA TRP A 700 3.47 -25.45 -42.72
C TRP A 700 3.21 -25.65 -44.21
N GLN A 701 2.05 -26.22 -44.51
CA GLN A 701 1.61 -26.44 -45.88
C GLN A 701 1.56 -25.11 -46.65
N SER A 702 1.97 -25.15 -47.92
CA SER A 702 2.22 -23.99 -48.77
C SER A 702 0.97 -23.25 -49.21
#